data_AF-A0A955NMM2-F1
#
_entry.id   AF-A0A955NMM2-F1
#
_cell.length_a   1.000
_cell.length_b   1.000
_cell.length_c   1.000
_cell.angle_alpha   90.00
_cell.angle_beta   90.00
_cell.angle_gamma   90.00
#
_symmetry.space_group_name_H-M   'P 1'
#
loop_
_entity.id
_entity.type
_entity.pdbx_description
1 polymer ?
#
loop_
_entity_poly.entity_id
_entity_poly.type
_entity_poly.pdbx_seq_one_letter_code
_entity_poly.pdbx_strand_id
1 'polypeptide(L)'
;QMADYHGHGWMFRGAFKKDRKGNLLDKDGNIVPFDDPNKFDGVYKLAGDGSEYSVPEKLEAHKAVHLKDIHLEHGMHCVDCHFEQDVHGDGNLYGEYQNAIEIKCQDCHGDVDNYSDLRTSGPAAPEGGNDLRRGSTPFGKPRFQVREDNVLIQNSMMYEDLSWEVTQVRDMIDPSSPHFNEKAAYAKTIQKDNKTWGIQTGEKCQNLAHSMQKMECYTCHTSWVTSCFGCHLPAEANWQMPMNHFEGGKSRTYTTYNPQVVRDDIFMLGVAGTVKGNKIAPVRSSSALVLSNKNQNREKLYIQQPPISAPGYSSQAFNTHFAHSVRTAETMQCDDCHVSESNDNNAWLAQTYTLGTNFVNFMGRYAWVGTGEGGPVAVQVTEWDEPQAVYGSYLHKLAFSDRYNELQMRGKELEVAYEHHGEIGGALGIKHDTRSLVLYGQYLLTASGHEGLRGYDVANIDNKGFSERFVTDPSSPLGHNIQVDTLCATGIALGTNMPLAFDRKNYPENQEQWPIHPLYRYAYVSDSVEGLVVVNIETLTDRDPLNNFLKKCRSFNPDGILRGANHIEVAGAYAYLTCNAGLVIVGIDNPLQPYVAAVVGNDVLTQPTGVCIQFRYAFVTDAQGLKVIEITNPEAPVYRSTVEIHDARNVYVSRTYAYVAAGHEGIAIVDVEKPEEPFIQQMYNAEGKLHDTYDIKVASTNASLFAYVADGMHGFKVIQLTSPESVPGNYGFSPTPNPQLIATHHTHEPALAVAEGLERDRAVDESGNQVSIFGRLGGRPLNLEEMQKLFVNQQGQVYKVKNEPETAPVETAGVSKEEWEALKD
;
A
#
# COMPACT_ATOMS: atom_id res chain seq x y z
N GLN A 1 -1.39 -1.40 17.13
CA GLN A 1 -1.11 -0.12 17.84
C GLN A 1 -1.76 0.99 17.05
N MET A 2 -2.43 1.98 17.62
CA MET A 2 -2.58 3.36 17.10
C MET A 2 -3.57 4.14 17.97
N ALA A 3 -3.50 5.47 17.91
CA ALA A 3 -3.94 6.43 18.91
C ALA A 3 -5.44 6.46 19.26
N ASP A 4 -5.71 7.05 20.42
CA ASP A 4 -6.96 7.67 20.88
C ASP A 4 -7.32 8.85 19.98
N TYR A 5 -8.58 8.85 19.58
CA TYR A 5 -9.31 9.78 18.73
C TYR A 5 -9.34 11.23 19.21
N HIS A 6 -8.81 11.56 20.40
CA HIS A 6 -8.85 12.91 20.98
C HIS A 6 -7.50 13.49 21.47
N GLY A 7 -6.37 12.88 21.07
CA GLY A 7 -5.03 13.39 21.35
C GLY A 7 -4.24 12.46 22.27
N HIS A 8 -3.26 11.76 21.70
CA HIS A 8 -2.17 11.05 22.38
C HIS A 8 -2.51 9.95 23.41
N GLY A 9 -3.77 9.54 23.58
CA GLY A 9 -4.05 8.25 24.23
C GLY A 9 -3.60 7.09 23.32
N TRP A 10 -3.21 5.96 23.91
CA TRP A 10 -2.66 4.81 23.16
C TRP A 10 -3.62 3.63 23.27
N MET A 11 -4.23 3.17 22.15
CA MET A 11 -4.86 1.86 22.11
C MET A 11 -3.81 0.80 21.72
N PHE A 12 -3.43 -0.02 22.70
CA PHE A 12 -2.46 -1.10 22.52
C PHE A 12 -3.15 -2.32 21.93
N ARG A 13 -2.73 -2.69 20.72
CA ARG A 13 -3.06 -3.96 20.09
C ARG A 13 -1.76 -4.70 19.84
N GLY A 14 -1.67 -5.94 20.34
CA GLY A 14 -0.53 -6.82 20.06
C GLY A 14 -0.47 -7.21 18.58
N ALA A 15 0.74 -7.33 18.05
CA ALA A 15 0.99 -7.88 16.72
C ALA A 15 1.28 -9.37 16.87
N PHE A 16 0.59 -10.21 16.11
CA PHE A 16 0.68 -11.66 16.27
C PHE A 16 1.07 -12.32 14.96
N LYS A 17 1.76 -13.47 15.06
CA LYS A 17 2.08 -14.32 13.92
C LYS A 17 0.77 -14.78 13.28
N LYS A 18 0.67 -14.61 11.97
CA LYS A 18 -0.50 -14.99 11.18
C LYS A 18 -0.06 -15.69 9.90
N ASP A 19 -0.91 -16.56 9.36
CA ASP A 19 -0.80 -16.97 7.96
C ASP A 19 -1.26 -15.82 7.03
N ARG A 20 -1.11 -16.02 5.71
CA ARG A 20 -1.55 -15.03 4.71
C ARG A 20 -3.06 -14.75 4.81
N LYS A 21 -3.89 -15.71 5.20
CA LYS A 21 -5.35 -15.54 5.36
C LYS A 21 -5.73 -14.81 6.67
N GLY A 22 -4.76 -14.59 7.56
CA GLY A 22 -4.91 -13.84 8.82
C GLY A 22 -5.24 -14.71 10.03
N ASN A 23 -5.20 -16.04 9.90
CA ASN A 23 -5.36 -16.95 11.03
C ASN A 23 -4.16 -16.82 11.96
N LEU A 24 -4.41 -16.73 13.26
CA LEU A 24 -3.34 -16.70 14.26
C LEU A 24 -2.58 -18.02 14.26
N LEU A 25 -1.26 -17.95 14.42
CA LEU A 25 -0.40 -19.13 14.45
C LEU A 25 0.28 -19.29 15.81
N ASP A 26 0.43 -20.55 16.22
CA ASP A 26 1.30 -20.93 17.33
C ASP A 26 2.77 -20.97 16.91
N LYS A 27 3.66 -21.33 17.85
CA LYS A 27 5.10 -21.42 17.61
C LYS A 27 5.48 -22.45 16.55
N ASP A 28 4.69 -23.51 16.44
CA ASP A 28 4.91 -24.64 15.54
C ASP A 28 4.28 -24.39 14.16
N GLY A 29 3.56 -23.27 14.00
CA GLY A 29 2.91 -22.84 12.77
C GLY A 29 1.49 -23.38 12.59
N ASN A 30 0.89 -23.98 13.63
CA ASN A 30 -0.49 -24.44 13.55
C ASN A 30 -1.47 -23.29 13.78
N ILE A 31 -2.64 -23.38 13.15
CA ILE A 31 -3.72 -22.40 13.32
C ILE A 31 -4.27 -22.48 14.74
N VAL A 32 -4.28 -21.34 15.43
CA VAL A 32 -4.99 -21.13 16.69
C VAL A 32 -6.46 -20.84 16.38
N PRO A 33 -7.42 -21.59 16.93
CA PRO A 33 -8.84 -21.38 16.63
C PRO A 33 -9.31 -19.96 16.94
N PHE A 34 -10.07 -19.35 16.03
CA PHE A 34 -10.55 -17.98 16.16
C PHE A 34 -11.43 -17.77 17.41
N ASP A 35 -12.33 -18.72 17.68
CA ASP A 35 -13.28 -18.67 18.80
C ASP A 35 -12.67 -19.09 20.15
N ASP A 36 -11.39 -19.42 20.18
CA ASP A 36 -10.72 -19.78 21.43
C ASP A 36 -10.64 -18.55 22.36
N PRO A 37 -11.23 -18.60 23.58
CA PRO A 37 -11.18 -17.48 24.52
C PRO A 37 -9.77 -17.23 25.07
N ASN A 38 -8.90 -18.24 25.03
CA ASN A 38 -7.56 -18.26 25.62
C ASN A 38 -6.45 -18.09 24.55
N LYS A 39 -6.81 -17.75 23.31
CA LYS A 39 -5.83 -17.56 22.21
C LYS A 39 -4.73 -16.52 22.49
N PHE A 40 -4.97 -15.61 23.43
CA PHE A 40 -4.01 -14.57 23.85
C PHE A 40 -3.45 -14.81 25.26
N ASP A 41 -3.66 -16.00 25.84
CA ASP A 41 -3.10 -16.33 27.16
C ASP A 41 -1.57 -16.19 27.15
N GLY A 42 -1.04 -15.65 28.24
CA GLY A 42 0.40 -15.36 28.40
C GLY A 42 0.90 -14.09 27.70
N VAL A 43 0.06 -13.39 26.93
CA VAL A 43 0.50 -12.19 26.16
C VAL A 43 0.44 -10.90 26.99
N TYR A 44 -0.43 -10.85 28.00
CA TYR A 44 -0.68 -9.65 28.80
C TYR A 44 -0.59 -9.94 30.32
N LYS A 45 0.49 -9.50 30.96
CA LYS A 45 0.40 -8.92 32.31
C LYS A 45 0.81 -7.47 32.19
N LEU A 46 -0.18 -6.58 32.08
CA LEU A 46 0.06 -5.14 32.19
C LEU A 46 0.39 -4.82 33.65
N ALA A 47 1.57 -4.27 33.90
CA ALA A 47 1.88 -3.64 35.17
C ALA A 47 0.92 -2.47 35.38
N GLY A 48 0.04 -2.57 36.37
CA GLY A 48 -0.99 -1.55 36.63
C GLY A 48 -1.79 -1.75 37.92
N ASP A 49 -1.71 -2.90 38.57
CA ASP A 49 -2.35 -3.17 39.87
C ASP A 49 -1.39 -3.01 41.07
N GLY A 50 -0.15 -2.56 40.82
CA GLY A 50 0.88 -2.48 41.85
C GLY A 50 1.59 -3.81 42.15
N SER A 51 1.34 -4.87 41.37
CA SER A 51 2.21 -6.05 41.38
C SER A 51 3.54 -5.73 40.69
N GLU A 52 4.64 -6.14 41.32
CA GLU A 52 6.00 -6.00 40.78
C GLU A 52 6.07 -6.58 39.36
N TYR A 53 6.83 -5.90 38.50
CA TYR A 53 7.18 -6.35 37.16
C TYR A 53 7.99 -7.65 37.27
N SER A 54 7.31 -8.78 37.46
CA SER A 54 7.95 -10.09 37.48
C SER A 54 7.97 -10.63 36.07
N VAL A 55 9.19 -10.69 35.50
CA VAL A 55 9.46 -11.53 34.33
C VAL A 55 9.16 -12.97 34.77
N PRO A 56 8.18 -13.67 34.18
CA PRO A 56 7.91 -15.06 34.58
C PRO A 56 9.17 -15.91 34.36
N GLU A 57 9.56 -16.72 35.35
CA GLU A 57 10.71 -17.65 35.24
C GLU A 57 10.57 -18.64 34.07
N LYS A 58 9.34 -18.85 33.59
CA LYS A 58 9.03 -19.58 32.37
C LYS A 58 7.86 -18.88 31.68
N LEU A 59 8.07 -18.42 30.44
CA LEU A 59 7.00 -18.05 29.52
C LEU A 59 6.20 -19.34 29.23
N GLU A 60 5.14 -19.61 29.98
CA GLU A 60 4.18 -20.64 29.59
C GLU A 60 3.69 -20.29 28.17
N ALA A 61 3.75 -21.29 27.29
CA ALA A 61 3.68 -21.13 25.84
C ALA A 61 2.53 -20.20 25.41
N HIS A 62 2.88 -19.07 24.79
CA HIS A 62 1.90 -18.23 24.11
C HIS A 62 1.14 -19.08 23.10
N LYS A 63 -0.19 -19.14 23.21
CA LYS A 63 -0.99 -19.92 22.28
C LYS A 63 -0.90 -19.33 20.87
N ALA A 64 -1.14 -18.03 20.73
CA ALA A 64 -0.74 -17.26 19.55
C ALA A 64 0.60 -16.56 19.79
N VAL A 65 1.52 -16.63 18.84
CA VAL A 65 2.85 -16.00 18.97
C VAL A 65 2.73 -14.49 18.87
N HIS A 66 3.08 -13.78 19.94
CA HIS A 66 3.22 -12.33 19.94
C HIS A 66 4.55 -11.95 19.26
N LEU A 67 4.49 -11.12 18.22
CA LEU A 67 5.67 -10.68 17.44
C LEU A 67 6.37 -9.49 18.11
N LYS A 68 6.79 -9.71 19.35
CA LYS A 68 7.59 -8.74 20.11
C LYS A 68 9.03 -8.80 19.62
N ASP A 69 9.70 -7.64 19.62
CA ASP A 69 11.13 -7.58 19.35
C ASP A 69 11.89 -8.57 20.25
N ILE A 70 12.79 -9.35 19.67
CA ILE A 70 13.54 -10.39 20.40
C ILE A 70 14.37 -9.79 21.54
N HIS A 71 14.92 -8.59 21.38
CA HIS A 71 15.67 -7.91 22.42
C HIS A 71 14.76 -7.58 23.61
N LEU A 72 13.55 -7.10 23.33
CA LEU A 72 12.56 -6.78 24.36
C LEU A 72 11.96 -8.05 25.00
N GLU A 73 11.94 -9.19 24.30
CA GLU A 73 11.61 -10.49 24.90
C GLU A 73 12.67 -10.97 25.90
N HIS A 74 13.95 -10.74 25.60
CA HIS A 74 15.05 -11.01 26.52
C HIS A 74 15.14 -10.01 27.69
N GLY A 75 14.28 -8.98 27.73
CA GLY A 75 14.20 -8.00 28.81
C GLY A 75 15.05 -6.74 28.61
N MET A 76 15.56 -6.50 27.39
CA MET A 76 16.28 -5.26 27.07
C MET A 76 15.34 -4.05 27.05
N HIS A 77 15.84 -2.91 27.52
CA HIS A 77 15.21 -1.60 27.43
C HIS A 77 15.94 -0.69 26.43
N CYS A 78 15.38 0.49 26.13
CA CYS A 78 16.00 1.44 25.19
C CYS A 78 17.48 1.72 25.53
N VAL A 79 17.80 1.85 26.82
CA VAL A 79 19.17 2.12 27.30
C VAL A 79 20.15 0.96 27.10
N ASP A 80 19.67 -0.26 26.82
CA ASP A 80 20.51 -1.42 26.52
C ASP A 80 20.98 -1.42 25.06
N CYS A 81 20.29 -0.74 24.15
CA CYS A 81 20.69 -0.61 22.74
C CYS A 81 21.12 0.82 22.35
N HIS A 82 20.64 1.84 23.06
CA HIS A 82 21.05 3.24 22.86
C HIS A 82 22.10 3.63 23.91
N PHE A 83 23.26 4.07 23.42
CA PHE A 83 24.44 4.33 24.25
C PHE A 83 24.53 5.80 24.68
N GLU A 84 25.61 6.15 25.37
CA GLU A 84 25.79 7.49 25.97
C GLU A 84 25.52 8.61 24.97
N GLN A 85 26.05 8.47 23.74
CA GLN A 85 25.85 9.48 22.70
C GLN A 85 24.43 9.49 22.15
N ASP A 86 23.81 8.32 21.93
CA ASP A 86 22.41 8.24 21.47
C ASP A 86 21.44 8.92 22.47
N VAL A 87 21.75 8.86 23.77
CA VAL A 87 20.89 9.38 24.85
C VAL A 87 21.19 10.84 25.19
N HIS A 88 22.46 11.22 25.25
CA HIS A 88 22.88 12.57 25.68
C HIS A 88 23.19 13.51 24.51
N GLY A 89 23.31 12.96 23.29
CA GLY A 89 23.73 13.68 22.09
C GLY A 89 25.25 13.86 22.03
N ASP A 90 25.71 14.23 20.84
CA ASP A 90 27.11 14.60 20.54
C ASP A 90 27.28 16.13 20.39
N GLY A 91 26.24 16.89 20.72
CA GLY A 91 26.19 18.34 20.56
C GLY A 91 25.82 18.81 19.15
N ASN A 92 25.56 17.91 18.19
CA ASN A 92 25.11 18.25 16.84
C ASN A 92 23.59 18.31 16.73
N LEU A 93 23.10 19.15 15.82
CA LEU A 93 21.69 19.18 15.43
C LEU A 93 21.51 18.35 14.17
N TYR A 94 20.72 17.29 14.29
CA TYR A 94 20.42 16.39 13.20
C TYR A 94 19.10 16.76 12.51
N GLY A 95 19.08 16.69 11.18
CA GLY A 95 17.86 16.92 10.38
C GLY A 95 16.81 15.80 10.52
N GLU A 96 17.22 14.64 11.02
CA GLU A 96 16.36 13.49 11.27
C GLU A 96 16.94 12.57 12.34
N TYR A 97 16.08 11.84 13.07
CA TYR A 97 16.49 11.01 14.20
C TYR A 97 17.46 9.87 13.83
N GLN A 98 17.39 9.32 12.62
CA GLN A 98 18.28 8.22 12.21
C GLN A 98 19.74 8.67 12.04
N ASN A 99 19.98 9.96 11.84
CA ASN A 99 21.33 10.50 11.72
C ASN A 99 22.04 10.56 13.08
N ALA A 100 21.27 10.65 14.17
CA ALA A 100 21.79 10.73 15.52
C ALA A 100 22.17 9.37 16.11
N ILE A 101 21.92 8.27 15.38
CA ILE A 101 22.16 6.92 15.87
C ILE A 101 23.62 6.55 15.66
N GLU A 102 24.35 6.23 16.74
CA GLU A 102 25.74 5.77 16.64
C GLU A 102 25.86 4.26 16.43
N ILE A 103 24.86 3.47 16.78
CA ILE A 103 24.92 2.01 16.75
C ILE A 103 24.28 1.39 15.49
N LYS A 104 24.83 0.26 15.02
CA LYS A 104 24.23 -0.66 14.03
C LYS A 104 24.23 -2.10 14.56
N CYS A 105 23.40 -2.95 13.96
CA CYS A 105 23.31 -4.36 14.35
C CYS A 105 24.68 -5.09 14.31
N GLN A 106 25.47 -4.85 13.27
CA GLN A 106 26.80 -5.45 13.09
C GLN A 106 27.79 -5.07 14.20
N ASP A 107 27.60 -3.91 14.84
CA ASP A 107 28.51 -3.42 15.88
C ASP A 107 28.46 -4.33 17.11
N CYS A 108 27.37 -5.08 17.31
CA CYS A 108 27.23 -6.09 18.36
C CYS A 108 27.31 -7.53 17.82
N HIS A 109 26.76 -7.78 16.63
CA HIS A 109 26.58 -9.13 16.09
C HIS A 109 27.65 -9.57 15.08
N GLY A 110 28.53 -8.66 14.65
CA GLY A 110 29.46 -8.90 13.54
C GLY A 110 28.75 -9.01 12.19
N ASP A 111 29.47 -9.55 11.21
CA ASP A 111 28.97 -9.84 9.88
C ASP A 111 29.42 -11.25 9.42
N VAL A 112 29.29 -11.53 8.12
CA VAL A 112 29.68 -12.83 7.55
C VAL A 112 31.20 -13.03 7.50
N ASP A 113 31.96 -11.93 7.50
CA ASP A 113 33.42 -11.91 7.34
C ASP A 113 34.14 -11.71 8.67
N ASN A 114 33.50 -11.08 9.66
CA ASN A 114 34.14 -10.64 10.90
C ASN A 114 33.24 -10.84 12.12
N TYR A 115 33.85 -11.22 13.24
CA TYR A 115 33.22 -11.05 14.56
C TYR A 115 33.07 -9.57 14.89
N SER A 116 32.14 -9.23 15.79
CA SER A 116 32.03 -7.86 16.30
C SER A 116 33.31 -7.43 17.01
N ASP A 117 33.79 -6.23 16.69
CA ASP A 117 34.88 -5.56 17.42
C ASP A 117 34.36 -4.64 18.54
N LEU A 118 33.04 -4.62 18.74
CA LEU A 118 32.28 -3.78 19.67
C LEU A 118 32.57 -2.29 19.51
N ARG A 119 32.76 -1.84 18.27
CA ARG A 119 32.88 -0.42 17.92
C ARG A 119 31.66 0.07 17.17
N THR A 120 31.17 1.24 17.57
CA THR A 120 30.01 1.85 16.91
C THR A 120 30.35 2.31 15.48
N SER A 121 29.45 2.09 14.53
CA SER A 121 29.65 2.43 13.11
C SER A 121 28.44 3.12 12.45
N GLY A 122 27.45 3.52 13.25
CA GLY A 122 26.27 4.26 12.84
C GLY A 122 26.55 5.67 12.35
N PRO A 123 25.55 6.36 11.74
CA PRO A 123 25.71 7.69 11.18
C PRO A 123 26.30 8.74 12.14
N ALA A 124 25.99 8.66 13.44
CA ALA A 124 26.54 9.58 14.45
C ALA A 124 27.85 9.09 15.07
N ALA A 125 28.32 7.88 14.76
CA ALA A 125 29.53 7.36 15.39
C ALA A 125 30.75 8.22 15.01
N PRO A 126 31.66 8.52 15.96
CA PRO A 126 32.89 9.24 15.66
C PRO A 126 33.81 8.41 14.75
N GLU A 127 34.83 9.05 14.17
CA GLU A 127 35.84 8.35 13.37
C GLU A 127 36.51 7.25 14.20
N GLY A 128 36.45 6.00 13.70
CA GLY A 128 36.95 4.80 14.41
C GLY A 128 36.00 4.23 15.47
N GLY A 129 34.81 4.83 15.67
CA GLY A 129 33.75 4.33 16.54
C GLY A 129 34.03 4.45 18.03
N ASN A 130 32.96 4.53 18.81
CA ASN A 130 33.02 4.42 20.27
C ASN A 130 33.21 2.95 20.67
N ASP A 131 34.12 2.71 21.61
CA ASP A 131 34.42 1.38 22.11
C ASP A 131 33.42 0.99 23.22
N LEU A 132 32.46 0.13 22.87
CA LEU A 132 31.37 -0.26 23.76
C LEU A 132 31.83 -1.04 24.98
N ARG A 133 33.03 -1.64 24.94
CA ARG A 133 33.63 -2.38 26.07
C ARG A 133 34.00 -1.49 27.25
N ARG A 134 34.13 -0.17 27.01
CA ARG A 134 34.43 0.82 28.06
C ARG A 134 33.21 1.15 28.92
N GLY A 135 32.01 0.82 28.45
CA GLY A 135 30.77 1.05 29.19
C GLY A 135 30.67 0.19 30.44
N SER A 136 30.09 0.75 31.50
CA SER A 136 29.72 0.01 32.71
C SER A 136 28.24 0.17 33.00
N THR A 137 27.66 -0.85 33.63
CA THR A 137 26.30 -0.82 34.15
C THR A 137 26.24 0.05 35.42
N PRO A 138 25.05 0.53 35.83
CA PRO A 138 24.87 1.25 37.11
C PRO A 138 25.30 0.43 38.34
N PHE A 139 25.45 -0.89 38.19
CA PHE A 139 25.84 -1.84 39.23
C PHE A 139 27.35 -2.13 39.24
N GLY A 140 28.15 -1.43 38.43
CA GLY A 140 29.61 -1.58 38.39
C GLY A 140 30.13 -2.79 37.60
N LYS A 141 29.26 -3.56 36.94
CA LYS A 141 29.66 -4.62 36.00
C LYS A 141 30.01 -4.02 34.62
N PRO A 142 31.01 -4.54 33.87
CA PRO A 142 31.23 -4.16 32.48
C PRO A 142 29.95 -4.36 31.65
N ARG A 143 29.63 -3.43 30.75
CA ARG A 143 28.40 -3.56 29.93
C ARG A 143 28.51 -4.72 28.95
N PHE A 144 29.66 -4.88 28.30
CA PHE A 144 29.99 -6.06 27.48
C PHE A 144 31.16 -6.81 28.09
N GLN A 145 31.09 -8.14 28.09
CA GLN A 145 32.17 -9.00 28.56
C GLN A 145 32.18 -10.32 27.81
N VAL A 146 33.38 -10.85 27.56
CA VAL A 146 33.57 -12.21 27.04
C VAL A 146 33.76 -13.13 28.24
N ARG A 147 32.92 -14.17 28.33
CA ARG A 147 33.02 -15.20 29.37
C ARG A 147 34.19 -16.16 29.10
N GLU A 148 34.51 -17.00 30.09
CA GLU A 148 35.60 -17.99 29.97
C GLU A 148 35.41 -19.02 28.85
N ASP A 149 34.15 -19.25 28.42
CA ASP A 149 33.76 -20.10 27.30
C ASP A 149 33.80 -19.38 25.94
N ASN A 150 34.41 -18.18 25.88
CA ASN A 150 34.47 -17.29 24.71
C ASN A 150 33.11 -16.78 24.22
N VAL A 151 32.08 -16.84 25.07
CA VAL A 151 30.76 -16.28 24.73
C VAL A 151 30.73 -14.80 25.05
N LEU A 152 30.45 -13.97 24.04
CA LEU A 152 30.19 -12.56 24.25
C LEU A 152 28.82 -12.38 24.91
N ILE A 153 28.80 -11.66 26.03
CA ILE A 153 27.55 -11.29 26.70
C ILE A 153 27.45 -9.78 26.90
N GLN A 154 26.22 -9.32 27.06
CA GLN A 154 25.91 -7.98 27.51
C GLN A 154 25.12 -8.05 28.82
N ASN A 155 25.52 -7.21 29.78
CA ASN A 155 24.83 -7.03 31.06
C ASN A 155 23.79 -5.91 30.94
N SER A 156 22.64 -6.08 31.61
CA SER A 156 21.56 -5.10 31.59
C SER A 156 21.92 -3.79 32.29
N MET A 157 21.47 -2.68 31.72
CA MET A 157 21.51 -1.35 32.33
C MET A 157 20.38 -1.13 33.34
N MET A 158 19.37 -2.01 33.37
CA MET A 158 18.18 -1.88 34.22
C MET A 158 18.13 -2.89 35.37
N TYR A 159 18.73 -4.07 35.20
CA TYR A 159 18.63 -5.18 36.16
C TYR A 159 20.01 -5.79 36.46
N GLU A 160 20.42 -5.82 37.73
CA GLU A 160 21.78 -6.22 38.13
C GLU A 160 22.16 -7.65 37.69
N ASP A 161 21.23 -8.59 37.80
CA ASP A 161 21.49 -10.02 37.57
C ASP A 161 21.02 -10.52 36.20
N LEU A 162 20.58 -9.61 35.32
CA LEU A 162 20.16 -9.95 33.97
C LEU A 162 21.31 -9.72 32.98
N SER A 163 21.63 -10.75 32.21
CA SER A 163 22.58 -10.69 31.10
C SER A 163 22.13 -11.61 29.97
N TRP A 164 22.58 -11.31 28.76
CA TRP A 164 22.22 -12.05 27.55
C TRP A 164 23.46 -12.32 26.72
N GLU A 165 23.47 -13.49 26.08
CA GLU A 165 24.42 -13.82 25.03
C GLU A 165 24.16 -12.95 23.80
N VAL A 166 25.23 -12.37 23.26
CA VAL A 166 25.20 -11.59 22.03
C VAL A 166 25.66 -12.48 20.89
N THR A 167 24.69 -13.12 20.24
CA THR A 167 24.93 -14.01 19.11
C THR A 167 25.75 -13.34 18.01
N GLN A 168 26.76 -14.04 17.51
CA GLN A 168 27.58 -13.58 16.37
C GLN A 168 27.10 -14.22 15.07
N VAL A 169 27.01 -13.43 13.98
CA VAL A 169 26.61 -13.91 12.65
C VAL A 169 27.55 -15.02 12.17
N ARG A 170 28.84 -14.88 12.43
CA ARG A 170 29.89 -15.85 12.07
C ARG A 170 29.66 -17.23 12.68
N ASP A 171 29.20 -17.30 13.94
CA ASP A 171 28.90 -18.56 14.62
C ASP A 171 27.63 -19.23 14.08
N MET A 172 26.72 -18.46 13.48
CA MET A 172 25.48 -18.98 12.89
C MET A 172 25.69 -19.58 11.50
N ILE A 173 26.75 -19.16 10.79
CA ILE A 173 27.03 -19.59 9.41
C ILE A 173 28.14 -20.63 9.30
N ASP A 174 28.89 -20.87 10.37
CA ASP A 174 29.98 -21.86 10.42
C ASP A 174 29.46 -23.25 10.81
N PRO A 175 29.54 -24.26 9.91
CA PRO A 175 29.13 -25.64 10.23
C PRO A 175 29.89 -26.26 11.41
N SER A 176 31.05 -25.72 11.80
CA SER A 176 31.82 -26.20 12.95
C SER A 176 31.33 -25.64 14.30
N SER A 177 30.53 -24.58 14.26
CA SER A 177 29.99 -23.91 15.44
C SER A 177 28.81 -24.69 16.05
N PRO A 178 28.70 -24.77 17.38
CA PRO A 178 27.52 -25.35 18.04
C PRO A 178 26.24 -24.52 17.80
N HIS A 179 26.37 -23.27 17.34
CA HIS A 179 25.26 -22.38 17.02
C HIS A 179 24.88 -22.40 15.53
N PHE A 180 25.47 -23.28 14.71
CA PHE A 180 25.20 -23.33 13.28
C PHE A 180 23.71 -23.43 12.96
N ASN A 181 23.25 -22.60 12.03
CA ASN A 181 21.90 -22.65 11.49
C ASN A 181 21.95 -22.62 9.96
N GLU A 182 21.57 -23.74 9.33
CA GLU A 182 21.67 -23.91 7.88
C GLU A 182 20.88 -22.86 7.09
N LYS A 183 19.67 -22.50 7.55
CA LYS A 183 18.83 -21.48 6.90
C LYS A 183 19.46 -20.10 6.98
N ALA A 184 19.98 -19.74 8.16
CA ALA A 184 20.68 -18.47 8.34
C ALA A 184 21.95 -18.42 7.49
N ALA A 185 22.73 -19.51 7.46
CA ALA A 185 23.89 -19.66 6.59
C ALA A 185 23.51 -19.45 5.13
N TYR A 186 22.50 -20.15 4.63
CA TYR A 186 21.97 -20.01 3.27
C TYR A 186 21.59 -18.56 2.96
N ALA A 187 20.70 -17.96 3.75
CA ALA A 187 20.19 -16.61 3.51
C ALA A 187 21.29 -15.53 3.52
N LYS A 188 22.29 -15.67 4.40
CA LYS A 188 23.39 -14.69 4.55
C LYS A 188 24.52 -14.86 3.53
N THR A 189 24.73 -16.07 3.01
CA THR A 189 25.89 -16.40 2.17
C THR A 189 25.55 -16.70 0.70
N ILE A 190 24.26 -16.71 0.34
CA ILE A 190 23.81 -16.88 -1.04
C ILE A 190 24.42 -15.82 -1.97
N GLN A 191 25.00 -16.28 -3.06
CA GLN A 191 25.64 -15.47 -4.08
C GLN A 191 24.64 -15.04 -5.15
N LYS A 192 24.99 -14.01 -5.94
CA LYS A 192 24.14 -13.51 -7.04
C LYS A 192 23.83 -14.52 -8.15
N ASP A 193 24.49 -15.68 -8.15
CA ASP A 193 24.19 -16.78 -9.08
C ASP A 193 23.01 -17.66 -8.65
N ASN A 194 22.44 -17.38 -7.46
CA ASN A 194 21.35 -18.12 -6.81
C ASN A 194 21.60 -19.63 -6.66
N LYS A 195 22.87 -20.05 -6.58
CA LYS A 195 23.22 -21.47 -6.44
C LYS A 195 24.31 -21.68 -5.42
N THR A 196 25.26 -20.76 -5.39
CA THR A 196 26.44 -20.87 -4.55
C THR A 196 26.16 -20.19 -3.22
N TRP A 197 26.36 -20.90 -2.12
CA TRP A 197 26.26 -20.39 -0.74
C TRP A 197 27.20 -21.18 0.17
N GLY A 198 27.31 -20.79 1.44
CA GLY A 198 28.29 -21.30 2.40
C GLY A 198 29.45 -20.32 2.63
N ILE A 199 30.28 -20.58 3.65
CA ILE A 199 31.46 -19.77 3.95
C ILE A 199 32.38 -19.77 2.74
N GLN A 200 32.84 -18.59 2.32
CA GLN A 200 33.82 -18.44 1.24
C GLN A 200 34.95 -17.54 1.76
N THR A 201 36.12 -17.54 1.12
CA THR A 201 37.25 -16.69 1.49
C THR A 201 37.67 -15.79 0.33
N GLY A 202 38.23 -14.62 0.63
CA GLY A 202 38.77 -13.68 -0.35
C GLY A 202 37.69 -12.92 -1.16
N GLU A 203 37.96 -12.68 -2.46
CA GLU A 203 37.07 -11.89 -3.35
C GLU A 203 35.64 -12.46 -3.48
N LYS A 204 35.44 -13.75 -3.18
CA LYS A 204 34.14 -14.42 -3.28
C LYS A 204 33.11 -13.98 -2.22
N CYS A 205 33.56 -13.41 -1.09
CA CYS A 205 32.66 -12.77 -0.11
C CYS A 205 32.05 -11.46 -0.64
N GLN A 206 32.57 -10.89 -1.73
CA GLN A 206 32.09 -9.62 -2.27
C GLN A 206 30.91 -9.76 -3.25
N ASN A 207 30.52 -10.99 -3.62
CA ASN A 207 29.45 -11.25 -4.59
C ASN A 207 28.12 -11.72 -3.98
N LEU A 208 27.95 -11.53 -2.67
CA LEU A 208 26.72 -11.84 -1.96
C LEU A 208 25.49 -11.15 -2.57
N ALA A 209 24.38 -11.87 -2.60
CA ALA A 209 23.09 -11.30 -2.99
C ALA A 209 22.63 -10.25 -1.97
N HIS A 210 22.78 -10.57 -0.66
CA HIS A 210 22.33 -9.77 0.47
C HIS A 210 23.49 -9.18 1.28
N SER A 211 24.43 -8.50 0.61
CA SER A 211 25.57 -7.92 1.31
C SER A 211 25.17 -6.74 2.20
N MET A 212 25.93 -6.51 3.27
CA MET A 212 25.69 -5.40 4.21
C MET A 212 25.85 -4.01 3.58
N GLN A 213 26.52 -3.91 2.43
CA GLN A 213 26.64 -2.68 1.65
C GLN A 213 25.36 -2.36 0.87
N LYS A 214 24.49 -3.34 0.65
CA LYS A 214 23.27 -3.20 -0.18
C LYS A 214 21.98 -3.19 0.61
N MET A 215 21.93 -3.87 1.75
CA MET A 215 20.69 -4.09 2.49
C MET A 215 20.94 -3.98 3.99
N GLU A 216 19.96 -3.43 4.71
CA GLU A 216 19.97 -3.39 6.17
C GLU A 216 19.57 -4.76 6.77
N CYS A 217 20.18 -5.17 7.90
CA CYS A 217 19.84 -6.44 8.55
C CYS A 217 18.35 -6.55 8.88
N TYR A 218 17.76 -5.47 9.39
CA TYR A 218 16.35 -5.43 9.75
C TYR A 218 15.40 -5.48 8.54
N THR A 219 15.91 -5.50 7.30
CA THR A 219 15.09 -5.79 6.10
C THR A 219 14.54 -7.20 6.14
N CYS A 220 15.37 -8.16 6.52
CA CYS A 220 14.96 -9.56 6.64
C CYS A 220 14.46 -9.85 8.06
N HIS A 221 15.13 -9.32 9.08
CA HIS A 221 14.86 -9.71 10.47
C HIS A 221 13.59 -9.07 11.08
N THR A 222 13.03 -8.03 10.46
CA THR A 222 11.77 -7.42 10.93
C THR A 222 10.59 -8.36 10.65
N SER A 223 9.82 -8.70 11.67
CA SER A 223 8.66 -9.58 11.54
C SER A 223 7.38 -8.89 11.08
N TRP A 224 7.27 -7.58 11.32
CA TRP A 224 6.14 -6.76 10.87
C TRP A 224 6.51 -5.28 10.89
N VAL A 225 5.86 -4.48 10.05
CA VAL A 225 6.08 -3.02 9.97
C VAL A 225 4.75 -2.30 10.20
N THR A 226 4.71 -1.32 11.11
CA THR A 226 3.54 -0.44 11.24
C THR A 226 3.35 0.36 9.95
N SER A 227 2.19 0.24 9.31
CA SER A 227 1.83 1.09 8.18
C SER A 227 0.52 1.83 8.42
N CYS A 228 0.52 3.14 8.13
CA CYS A 228 -0.63 4.02 8.29
C CYS A 228 -1.10 4.51 6.92
N PHE A 229 -2.28 4.07 6.48
CA PHE A 229 -2.84 4.40 5.17
C PHE A 229 -4.01 5.38 5.28
N GLY A 230 -4.03 6.28 6.25
CA GLY A 230 -5.09 7.27 6.30
C GLY A 230 -5.15 8.00 7.61
N CYS A 231 -4.93 9.31 7.57
CA CYS A 231 -5.27 10.22 8.66
C CYS A 231 -6.30 11.18 8.10
N HIS A 232 -7.50 11.15 8.66
CA HIS A 232 -8.49 12.16 8.33
C HIS A 232 -8.47 13.23 9.42
N LEU A 233 -8.29 14.47 8.98
CA LEU A 233 -8.25 15.65 9.84
C LEU A 233 -9.49 16.52 9.58
N PRO A 234 -10.61 16.25 10.27
CA PRO A 234 -11.74 17.17 10.27
C PRO A 234 -11.42 18.36 11.18
N ALA A 235 -11.35 19.54 10.58
CA ALA A 235 -11.14 20.81 11.26
C ALA A 235 -12.49 21.52 11.49
N GLU A 236 -12.78 21.92 12.72
CA GLU A 236 -13.98 22.66 13.11
C GLU A 236 -13.62 24.04 13.67
N ALA A 237 -14.07 25.10 12.99
CA ALA A 237 -13.87 26.47 13.45
C ALA A 237 -14.72 26.82 14.69
N ASN A 238 -14.16 27.64 15.59
CA ASN A 238 -14.72 28.17 16.85
C ASN A 238 -14.85 27.20 18.04
N TRP A 239 -14.28 26.01 17.99
CA TRP A 239 -14.01 25.24 19.21
C TRP A 239 -12.67 25.66 19.80
N GLN A 240 -12.73 26.46 20.87
CA GLN A 240 -11.53 26.88 21.58
C GLN A 240 -10.99 25.76 22.44
N MET A 241 -9.82 25.24 22.08
CA MET A 241 -9.09 24.26 22.86
C MET A 241 -7.72 24.81 23.26
N PRO A 242 -7.23 24.51 24.48
CA PRO A 242 -5.84 24.76 24.82
C PRO A 242 -4.93 24.09 23.78
N MET A 243 -3.89 24.79 23.33
CA MET A 243 -2.88 24.13 22.50
C MET A 243 -2.08 23.16 23.38
N ASN A 244 -1.96 21.91 22.92
CA ASN A 244 -1.18 20.87 23.62
C ASN A 244 0.33 20.95 23.34
N HIS A 245 0.79 21.91 22.53
CA HIS A 245 2.20 22.17 22.27
C HIS A 245 2.81 23.14 23.30
N PHE A 246 4.13 23.10 23.44
CA PHE A 246 4.92 23.88 24.42
C PHE A 246 4.75 25.42 24.35
N GLU A 247 4.10 25.93 23.31
CA GLU A 247 3.91 27.36 23.04
C GLU A 247 2.78 28.00 23.88
N GLY A 248 1.90 27.20 24.48
CA GLY A 248 0.73 27.69 25.23
C GLY A 248 -0.32 28.38 24.35
N GLY A 249 -1.44 28.81 24.94
CA GLY A 249 -2.50 29.54 24.22
C GLY A 249 -3.72 28.67 23.83
N LYS A 250 -4.61 29.24 23.01
CA LYS A 250 -5.85 28.59 22.55
C LYS A 250 -5.91 28.58 21.03
N SER A 251 -6.12 27.42 20.43
CA SER A 251 -6.52 27.34 19.02
C SER A 251 -8.00 27.69 18.90
N ARG A 252 -8.39 28.38 17.82
CA ARG A 252 -9.80 28.61 17.45
C ARG A 252 -10.32 27.61 16.42
N THR A 253 -9.52 26.62 16.08
CA THR A 253 -9.89 25.51 15.20
C THR A 253 -9.55 24.22 15.92
N TYR A 254 -10.55 23.36 16.09
CA TYR A 254 -10.36 22.04 16.66
C TYR A 254 -10.19 21.01 15.56
N THR A 255 -9.17 20.16 15.66
CA THR A 255 -8.93 19.07 14.72
C THR A 255 -8.76 17.79 15.52
N THR A 256 -9.64 16.82 15.33
CA THR A 256 -9.41 15.46 15.83
C THR A 256 -8.42 14.76 14.91
N TYR A 257 -7.47 14.02 15.47
CA TYR A 257 -6.56 13.19 14.69
C TYR A 257 -7.10 11.77 14.69
N ASN A 258 -7.71 11.32 13.58
CA ASN A 258 -8.24 9.96 13.47
C ASN A 258 -7.39 9.13 12.49
N PRO A 259 -6.59 8.16 12.96
CA PRO A 259 -5.98 7.18 12.08
C PRO A 259 -7.08 6.27 11.54
N GLN A 260 -7.43 6.44 10.28
CA GLN A 260 -8.43 5.61 9.61
C GLN A 260 -7.88 4.19 9.45
N VAL A 261 -6.70 4.01 8.84
CA VAL A 261 -6.23 2.68 8.46
C VAL A 261 -4.84 2.40 8.98
N VAL A 262 -4.74 1.42 9.88
CA VAL A 262 -3.50 1.03 10.55
C VAL A 262 -3.33 -0.47 10.47
N ARG A 263 -2.16 -0.91 10.00
CA ARG A 263 -1.94 -2.30 9.60
C ARG A 263 -0.57 -2.82 10.02
N ASP A 264 -0.53 -4.09 10.37
CA ASP A 264 0.65 -4.91 10.67
C ASP A 264 0.85 -6.03 9.62
N ASP A 265 -0.10 -6.24 8.71
CA ASP A 265 -0.10 -7.19 7.60
C ASP A 265 0.55 -6.63 6.32
N ILE A 266 1.43 -5.63 6.46
CA ILE A 266 2.01 -4.90 5.32
C ILE A 266 3.53 -4.87 5.41
N PHE A 267 4.16 -5.32 4.34
CA PHE A 267 5.61 -5.29 4.16
C PHE A 267 5.96 -4.64 2.82
N MET A 268 6.83 -3.64 2.85
CA MET A 268 7.24 -2.85 1.69
C MET A 268 8.74 -2.61 1.73
N LEU A 269 9.36 -2.46 0.57
CA LEU A 269 10.79 -2.20 0.39
C LEU A 269 11.01 -0.89 -0.36
N GLY A 270 12.13 -0.26 -0.04
CA GLY A 270 12.65 0.90 -0.76
C GLY A 270 14.10 1.12 -0.42
N VAL A 271 14.62 2.27 -0.81
CA VAL A 271 16.01 2.67 -0.58
C VAL A 271 16.05 3.69 0.56
N ALA A 272 16.85 3.40 1.58
CA ALA A 272 17.08 4.29 2.71
C ALA A 272 17.85 5.53 2.29
N GLY A 273 17.75 6.60 3.08
CA GLY A 273 18.46 7.83 2.78
C GLY A 273 19.98 7.68 2.74
N THR A 274 20.64 8.69 2.17
CA THR A 274 22.10 8.71 1.92
C THR A 274 22.91 8.47 3.19
N VAL A 275 22.41 8.91 4.34
CA VAL A 275 22.98 8.71 5.69
C VAL A 275 23.07 7.23 6.11
N LYS A 276 22.19 6.38 5.56
CA LYS A 276 22.21 4.91 5.71
C LYS A 276 22.90 4.22 4.53
N GLY A 277 23.51 4.98 3.62
CA GLY A 277 24.28 4.46 2.50
C GLY A 277 23.44 3.94 1.33
N ASN A 278 22.20 4.44 1.15
CA ASN A 278 21.31 4.04 0.05
C ASN A 278 21.05 2.54 -0.02
N LYS A 279 20.86 1.91 1.15
CA LYS A 279 20.60 0.48 1.29
C LYS A 279 19.12 0.17 1.19
N ILE A 280 18.79 -1.03 0.71
CA ILE A 280 17.44 -1.58 0.79
C ILE A 280 17.04 -1.69 2.26
N ALA A 281 15.87 -1.17 2.59
CA ALA A 281 15.29 -1.22 3.93
C ALA A 281 13.76 -1.34 3.86
N PRO A 282 13.10 -1.83 4.93
CA PRO A 282 11.66 -1.79 5.03
C PRO A 282 11.14 -0.36 4.96
N VAL A 283 10.05 -0.19 4.24
CA VAL A 283 9.32 1.06 4.09
C VAL A 283 7.97 0.93 4.80
N ARG A 284 7.52 2.04 5.40
CA ARG A 284 6.14 2.19 5.84
C ARG A 284 5.47 3.35 5.12
N SER A 285 4.16 3.24 4.94
CA SER A 285 3.36 4.44 4.79
C SER A 285 3.36 5.20 6.11
N SER A 286 3.78 6.47 6.04
CA SER A 286 4.01 7.34 7.20
C SER A 286 2.87 8.34 7.40
N SER A 287 2.13 8.65 6.34
CA SER A 287 0.89 9.43 6.38
C SER A 287 0.21 9.36 5.01
N ALA A 288 -1.11 9.20 4.99
CA ALA A 288 -1.95 9.49 3.83
C ALA A 288 -3.03 10.46 4.31
N LEU A 289 -2.81 11.75 4.09
CA LEU A 289 -3.61 12.80 4.70
C LEU A 289 -4.82 13.16 3.83
N VAL A 290 -6.01 13.19 4.42
CA VAL A 290 -7.20 13.80 3.82
C VAL A 290 -7.80 14.82 4.77
N LEU A 291 -8.17 15.99 4.25
CA LEU A 291 -8.62 17.13 5.04
C LEU A 291 -10.10 17.38 4.85
N SER A 292 -10.79 17.73 5.94
CA SER A 292 -12.15 18.29 5.86
C SER A 292 -12.23 19.53 6.74
N ASN A 293 -13.01 20.51 6.33
CA ASN A 293 -13.18 21.72 7.13
C ASN A 293 -14.64 22.15 7.24
N LYS A 294 -15.05 22.48 8.46
CA LYS A 294 -16.35 23.07 8.76
C LYS A 294 -16.14 24.45 9.41
N ASN A 295 -16.72 25.47 8.80
CA ASN A 295 -16.62 26.84 9.32
C ASN A 295 -17.69 27.14 10.40
N GLN A 296 -17.65 28.37 10.93
CA GLN A 296 -18.55 28.84 12.00
C GLN A 296 -20.05 28.84 11.63
N ASN A 297 -20.36 28.92 10.34
CA ASN A 297 -21.73 28.85 9.85
C ASN A 297 -22.22 27.41 9.72
N ARG A 298 -21.38 26.41 10.05
CA ARG A 298 -21.60 24.98 9.77
C ARG A 298 -21.64 24.68 8.28
N GLU A 299 -20.91 25.45 7.47
CA GLU A 299 -20.65 25.14 6.08
C GLU A 299 -19.43 24.22 6.01
N LYS A 300 -19.55 23.11 5.29
CA LYS A 300 -18.44 22.21 5.02
C LYS A 300 -17.75 22.71 3.76
N LEU A 301 -16.60 23.36 3.92
CA LEU A 301 -15.91 24.08 2.85
C LEU A 301 -15.23 23.14 1.85
N TYR A 302 -14.69 22.03 2.35
CA TYR A 302 -14.16 20.92 1.56
C TYR A 302 -14.19 19.65 2.41
N ILE A 303 -14.27 18.49 1.74
CA ILE A 303 -14.42 17.19 2.38
C ILE A 303 -13.40 16.22 1.81
N GLN A 304 -12.70 15.57 2.72
CA GLN A 304 -11.71 14.51 2.49
C GLN A 304 -10.81 14.78 1.28
N GLN A 305 -10.39 16.03 1.12
CA GLN A 305 -9.54 16.45 0.02
C GLN A 305 -8.08 16.07 0.35
N PRO A 306 -7.36 15.38 -0.56
CA PRO A 306 -5.93 15.17 -0.42
C PRO A 306 -5.19 16.49 -0.70
N PRO A 307 -4.50 17.10 0.29
CA PRO A 307 -3.80 18.35 0.05
C PRO A 307 -2.54 18.16 -0.80
N ILE A 308 -2.17 19.21 -1.54
CA ILE A 308 -0.82 19.38 -2.08
C ILE A 308 -0.09 20.37 -1.17
N SER A 309 1.09 20.00 -0.69
CA SER A 309 1.90 20.91 0.15
C SER A 309 2.35 22.15 -0.64
N ALA A 310 2.66 23.24 0.05
CA ALA A 310 3.13 24.48 -0.60
C ALA A 310 4.37 24.28 -1.52
N PRO A 311 5.31 23.37 -1.23
CA PRO A 311 6.36 23.03 -2.19
C PRO A 311 5.91 22.13 -3.36
N GLY A 312 4.77 21.46 -3.31
CA GLY A 312 4.21 20.68 -4.42
C GLY A 312 4.25 19.15 -4.24
N TYR A 313 4.38 18.67 -3.01
CA TYR A 313 4.33 17.24 -2.70
C TYR A 313 2.90 16.76 -2.43
N SER A 314 2.62 15.52 -2.85
CA SER A 314 1.41 14.76 -2.52
C SER A 314 1.20 14.67 -0.99
N SER A 315 -0.07 14.48 -0.60
CA SER A 315 -0.50 14.21 0.77
C SER A 315 -0.06 12.85 1.32
N GLN A 316 0.55 12.02 0.46
CA GLN A 316 1.00 10.67 0.79
C GLN A 316 2.50 10.60 0.92
N ALA A 317 2.94 10.11 2.08
CA ALA A 317 4.34 10.03 2.44
C ALA A 317 4.70 8.63 2.89
N PHE A 318 5.83 8.14 2.37
CA PHE A 318 6.44 6.88 2.75
C PHE A 318 7.81 7.18 3.37
N ASN A 319 8.30 6.28 4.21
CA ASN A 319 9.64 6.40 4.78
C ASN A 319 10.23 5.03 5.06
N THR A 320 11.54 4.90 4.89
CA THR A 320 12.27 3.76 5.44
C THR A 320 12.18 3.77 6.96
N HIS A 321 11.88 2.62 7.55
CA HIS A 321 11.52 2.52 8.95
C HIS A 321 12.05 1.25 9.61
N PHE A 322 12.58 1.43 10.81
CA PHE A 322 12.92 0.35 11.72
C PHE A 322 11.83 0.26 12.80
N ALA A 323 11.01 -0.78 12.74
CA ALA A 323 9.80 -0.90 13.56
C ALA A 323 10.04 -1.45 14.98
N HIS A 324 11.29 -1.78 15.35
CA HIS A 324 11.62 -2.49 16.59
C HIS A 324 10.75 -3.75 16.75
N SER A 325 10.85 -4.63 15.77
CA SER A 325 10.12 -5.89 15.67
C SER A 325 11.02 -7.00 15.11
N VAL A 326 12.33 -6.92 15.38
CA VAL A 326 13.28 -7.92 14.88
C VAL A 326 13.14 -9.24 15.61
N ARG A 327 13.29 -10.33 14.86
CA ARG A 327 13.13 -11.71 15.31
C ARG A 327 14.29 -12.58 14.82
N THR A 328 14.44 -13.73 15.45
CA THR A 328 15.36 -14.80 15.03
C THR A 328 14.67 -15.91 14.24
N ALA A 329 13.36 -16.13 14.47
CA ALA A 329 12.58 -17.19 13.83
C ALA A 329 11.51 -16.65 12.86
N GLU A 330 10.67 -15.69 13.29
CA GLU A 330 9.63 -15.07 12.46
C GLU A 330 10.19 -13.94 11.59
N THR A 331 11.24 -14.23 10.83
CA THR A 331 11.85 -13.29 9.87
C THR A 331 11.19 -13.40 8.51
N MET A 332 11.39 -12.39 7.67
CA MET A 332 11.06 -12.47 6.24
C MET A 332 11.82 -13.62 5.59
N GLN A 333 11.16 -14.30 4.67
CA GLN A 333 11.66 -15.41 3.88
C GLN A 333 11.99 -14.98 2.45
N CYS A 334 12.55 -15.88 1.64
CA CYS A 334 12.93 -15.57 0.26
C CYS A 334 11.71 -15.16 -0.57
N ASP A 335 10.58 -15.85 -0.39
CA ASP A 335 9.33 -15.57 -1.09
C ASP A 335 8.53 -14.37 -0.53
N ASP A 336 9.03 -13.70 0.51
CA ASP A 336 8.48 -12.39 0.90
C ASP A 336 9.03 -11.25 0.01
N CYS A 337 10.14 -11.48 -0.71
CA CYS A 337 10.81 -10.48 -1.55
C CYS A 337 10.97 -10.89 -3.03
N HIS A 338 10.87 -12.19 -3.34
CA HIS A 338 11.04 -12.77 -4.67
C HIS A 338 9.84 -13.63 -5.05
N VAL A 339 9.64 -13.92 -6.34
CA VAL A 339 8.51 -14.78 -6.78
C VAL A 339 8.67 -16.19 -6.21
N SER A 340 7.64 -16.72 -5.56
CA SER A 340 7.67 -18.08 -5.01
C SER A 340 7.73 -19.12 -6.13
N GLU A 341 8.28 -20.30 -5.87
CA GLU A 341 8.23 -21.42 -6.83
C GLU A 341 6.79 -21.71 -7.30
N SER A 342 5.86 -21.70 -6.35
CA SER A 342 4.42 -21.85 -6.54
C SER A 342 3.74 -20.68 -7.26
N ASN A 343 4.44 -19.55 -7.46
CA ASN A 343 3.93 -18.34 -8.11
C ASN A 343 2.63 -17.80 -7.46
N ASP A 344 2.52 -17.96 -6.14
CA ASP A 344 1.34 -17.68 -5.32
C ASP A 344 1.44 -16.38 -4.50
N ASN A 345 2.46 -15.57 -4.77
CA ASN A 345 2.79 -14.38 -3.98
C ASN A 345 2.83 -13.08 -4.81
N ASN A 346 2.30 -13.07 -6.04
CA ASN A 346 2.35 -11.90 -6.92
C ASN A 346 1.67 -10.66 -6.31
N ALA A 347 0.54 -10.84 -5.62
CA ALA A 347 -0.12 -9.77 -4.89
C ALA A 347 0.71 -9.25 -3.72
N TRP A 348 1.40 -10.16 -3.01
CA TRP A 348 2.32 -9.80 -1.93
C TRP A 348 3.47 -8.94 -2.47
N LEU A 349 4.10 -9.38 -3.57
CA LEU A 349 5.19 -8.64 -4.20
C LEU A 349 4.76 -7.28 -4.76
N ALA A 350 3.54 -7.15 -5.28
CA ALA A 350 2.99 -5.85 -5.66
C ALA A 350 3.03 -4.86 -4.48
N GLN A 351 2.63 -5.32 -3.28
CA GLN A 351 2.77 -4.53 -2.06
C GLN A 351 4.23 -4.33 -1.67
N THR A 352 5.04 -5.40 -1.66
CA THR A 352 6.47 -5.35 -1.32
C THR A 352 7.22 -4.31 -2.14
N TYR A 353 6.88 -4.17 -3.41
CA TYR A 353 7.52 -3.20 -4.31
C TYR A 353 6.84 -1.83 -4.34
N THR A 354 5.89 -1.57 -3.43
CA THR A 354 5.15 -0.30 -3.33
C THR A 354 4.33 0.08 -4.57
N LEU A 355 3.94 -0.92 -5.38
CA LEU A 355 3.03 -0.76 -6.52
C LEU A 355 1.56 -0.63 -6.08
N GLY A 356 1.26 -0.86 -4.81
CA GLY A 356 -0.11 -0.89 -4.30
C GLY A 356 -0.85 -2.18 -4.68
N THR A 357 -1.97 -2.40 -4.00
CA THR A 357 -2.82 -3.61 -4.17
C THR A 357 -4.30 -3.27 -4.21
N ASN A 358 -4.63 -1.98 -4.35
CA ASN A 358 -5.98 -1.42 -4.36
C ASN A 358 -6.81 -1.67 -3.08
N PHE A 359 -6.28 -2.43 -2.13
CA PHE A 359 -7.01 -2.89 -0.95
C PHE A 359 -7.27 -1.77 0.04
N VAL A 360 -6.28 -0.89 0.22
CA VAL A 360 -6.43 0.28 1.08
C VAL A 360 -6.76 1.55 0.30
N ASN A 361 -7.24 1.46 -0.95
CA ASN A 361 -7.76 2.67 -1.62
C ASN A 361 -8.90 3.26 -0.79
N PHE A 362 -9.07 4.58 -0.84
CA PHE A 362 -9.98 5.30 0.02
C PHE A 362 -11.24 5.74 -0.73
N MET A 363 -12.37 5.15 -0.36
CA MET A 363 -13.67 5.72 -0.65
C MET A 363 -14.12 6.53 0.57
N GLY A 364 -14.33 7.82 0.34
CA GLY A 364 -14.70 8.75 1.39
C GLY A 364 -16.20 8.71 1.68
N ARG A 365 -16.72 9.89 2.01
CA ARG A 365 -18.10 10.15 2.37
C ARG A 365 -19.06 10.02 1.20
N TYR A 366 -18.57 10.29 0.00
CA TYR A 366 -19.31 10.14 -1.25
C TYR A 366 -18.65 9.07 -2.11
N ALA A 367 -19.48 8.17 -2.63
CA ALA A 367 -19.14 7.35 -3.77
C ALA A 367 -19.67 8.03 -5.03
N TRP A 368 -18.86 8.10 -6.07
CA TRP A 368 -19.21 8.74 -7.34
C TRP A 368 -19.64 7.67 -8.32
N VAL A 369 -20.84 7.83 -8.89
CA VAL A 369 -21.49 6.86 -9.76
C VAL A 369 -21.77 7.53 -11.10
N GLY A 370 -21.35 6.89 -12.19
CA GLY A 370 -21.75 7.28 -13.54
C GLY A 370 -23.08 6.63 -13.90
N THR A 371 -24.02 7.41 -14.43
CA THR A 371 -25.29 6.88 -14.93
C THR A 371 -25.40 7.03 -16.45
N GLY A 372 -26.11 6.09 -17.06
CA GLY A 372 -26.46 6.20 -18.47
C GLY A 372 -27.48 7.32 -18.65
N GLU A 373 -27.28 8.23 -19.58
CA GLU A 373 -28.26 9.29 -19.90
C GLU A 373 -28.59 10.31 -18.79
N GLY A 374 -28.12 10.14 -17.55
CA GLY A 374 -28.44 10.98 -16.38
C GLY A 374 -27.28 11.76 -15.77
N GLY A 375 -26.03 11.47 -16.16
CA GLY A 375 -24.82 12.10 -15.63
C GLY A 375 -24.22 11.49 -14.35
N PRO A 376 -23.22 12.16 -13.74
CA PRO A 376 -22.65 11.71 -12.49
C PRO A 376 -23.58 11.94 -11.29
N VAL A 377 -23.53 11.00 -10.35
CA VAL A 377 -24.27 11.00 -9.08
C VAL A 377 -23.28 10.81 -7.93
N ALA A 378 -23.39 11.63 -6.89
CA ALA A 378 -22.64 11.49 -5.65
C ALA A 378 -23.55 10.91 -4.57
N VAL A 379 -23.34 9.64 -4.22
CA VAL A 379 -24.12 8.95 -3.18
C VAL A 379 -23.40 9.07 -1.84
N GLN A 380 -24.07 9.57 -0.81
CA GLN A 380 -23.49 9.63 0.53
C GLN A 380 -23.44 8.23 1.16
N VAL A 381 -22.24 7.71 1.39
CA VAL A 381 -22.00 6.34 1.89
C VAL A 381 -21.49 6.27 3.33
N THR A 382 -21.07 7.38 3.93
CA THR A 382 -20.66 7.43 5.35
C THR A 382 -21.37 8.50 6.17
N GLU A 383 -21.27 8.32 7.48
CA GLU A 383 -21.50 9.37 8.46
C GLU A 383 -20.56 10.57 8.27
N TRP A 384 -20.95 11.73 8.84
CA TRP A 384 -20.04 12.89 8.93
C TRP A 384 -19.14 12.79 10.15
N ASP A 385 -19.75 12.40 11.27
CA ASP A 385 -19.13 12.37 12.59
C ASP A 385 -18.07 11.27 12.65
N GLU A 386 -17.02 11.50 13.45
CA GLU A 386 -15.99 10.48 13.69
C GLU A 386 -16.45 9.42 14.70
N PRO A 387 -16.10 8.13 14.49
CA PRO A 387 -15.41 7.60 13.33
C PRO A 387 -16.32 7.56 12.10
N GLN A 388 -15.83 7.98 10.92
CA GLN A 388 -16.64 7.97 9.68
C GLN A 388 -16.99 6.56 9.21
N ALA A 389 -18.05 5.99 9.79
CA ALA A 389 -18.53 4.66 9.51
C ALA A 389 -19.35 4.63 8.22
N VAL A 390 -19.14 3.60 7.39
CA VAL A 390 -19.96 3.32 6.22
C VAL A 390 -21.36 2.89 6.67
N TYR A 391 -22.41 3.47 6.09
CA TYR A 391 -23.79 3.16 6.46
C TYR A 391 -24.10 1.67 6.34
N GLY A 392 -24.69 1.11 7.39
CA GLY A 392 -25.09 -0.30 7.47
C GLY A 392 -23.95 -1.27 7.79
N SER A 393 -22.71 -0.79 7.92
CA SER A 393 -21.55 -1.61 8.27
C SER A 393 -21.56 -2.07 9.73
N TYR A 394 -20.68 -3.02 10.04
CA TYR A 394 -20.38 -3.44 11.41
C TYR A 394 -19.97 -2.27 12.31
N LEU A 395 -19.09 -1.39 11.82
CA LEU A 395 -18.65 -0.23 12.59
C LEU A 395 -19.81 0.75 12.82
N HIS A 396 -20.71 0.93 11.84
CA HIS A 396 -21.89 1.78 11.99
C HIS A 396 -22.82 1.27 13.08
N LYS A 397 -23.05 -0.06 13.13
CA LYS A 397 -23.84 -0.71 14.19
C LYS A 397 -23.27 -0.45 15.59
N LEU A 398 -21.94 -0.43 15.73
CA LEU A 398 -21.27 -0.20 17.02
C LEU A 398 -21.20 1.28 17.40
N ALA A 399 -20.78 2.14 16.47
CA ALA A 399 -20.52 3.55 16.74
C ALA A 399 -21.80 4.41 16.72
N PHE A 400 -22.79 4.04 15.91
CA PHE A 400 -24.03 4.80 15.70
C PHE A 400 -25.25 3.89 15.69
N SER A 401 -25.43 3.09 16.76
CA SER A 401 -26.49 2.07 16.84
C SER A 401 -27.91 2.57 16.53
N ASP A 402 -28.27 3.79 16.96
CA ASP A 402 -29.58 4.37 16.65
C ASP A 402 -29.75 4.65 15.15
N ARG A 403 -28.78 5.33 14.52
CA ARG A 403 -28.78 5.62 13.06
C ARG A 403 -28.69 4.34 12.22
N TYR A 404 -27.98 3.33 12.72
CA TYR A 404 -27.97 1.99 12.13
C TYR A 404 -29.36 1.36 12.12
N ASN A 405 -30.08 1.41 13.25
CA ASN A 405 -31.44 0.86 13.34
C ASN A 405 -32.42 1.62 12.44
N GLU A 406 -32.29 2.95 12.35
CA GLU A 406 -33.06 3.78 11.40
C GLU A 406 -32.85 3.33 9.95
N LEU A 407 -31.59 3.13 9.55
CA LEU A 407 -31.25 2.60 8.22
C LEU A 407 -31.87 1.21 7.98
N GLN A 408 -31.88 0.32 8.98
CA GLN A 408 -32.53 -0.99 8.84
C GLN A 408 -34.06 -0.85 8.68
N MET A 409 -34.70 0.05 9.42
CA MET A 409 -36.16 0.29 9.33
C MET A 409 -36.60 0.80 7.96
N ARG A 410 -35.75 1.55 7.25
CA ARG A 410 -35.98 1.97 5.86
C ARG A 410 -35.43 1.00 4.81
N GLY A 411 -35.17 -0.25 5.17
CA GLY A 411 -34.76 -1.27 4.21
C GLY A 411 -33.35 -1.09 3.62
N LYS A 412 -32.43 -0.45 4.36
CA LYS A 412 -31.05 -0.18 3.95
C LYS A 412 -30.89 0.84 2.81
N GLU A 413 -31.89 1.68 2.58
CA GLU A 413 -31.84 2.72 1.57
C GLU A 413 -30.94 3.91 1.99
N LEU A 414 -30.15 4.44 1.06
CA LEU A 414 -29.38 5.68 1.19
C LEU A 414 -30.18 6.79 0.52
N GLU A 415 -30.63 7.76 1.31
CA GLU A 415 -31.54 8.82 0.82
C GLU A 415 -30.81 10.04 0.24
N VAL A 416 -29.55 10.25 0.63
CA VAL A 416 -28.80 11.45 0.27
C VAL A 416 -27.91 11.15 -0.92
N ALA A 417 -28.30 11.68 -2.07
CA ALA A 417 -27.46 11.77 -3.26
C ALA A 417 -27.66 13.11 -3.96
N TYR A 418 -26.68 13.49 -4.75
CA TYR A 418 -26.71 14.69 -5.59
C TYR A 418 -26.36 14.31 -7.01
N GLU A 419 -27.09 14.84 -7.99
CA GLU A 419 -26.94 14.50 -9.39
C GLU A 419 -26.62 15.74 -10.21
N HIS A 420 -25.95 15.56 -11.35
CA HIS A 420 -25.74 16.64 -12.32
C HIS A 420 -26.00 16.14 -13.74
N HIS A 421 -27.03 16.68 -14.39
CA HIS A 421 -27.52 16.18 -15.69
C HIS A 421 -26.72 16.65 -16.92
N GLY A 422 -25.62 17.39 -16.73
CA GLY A 422 -24.76 17.91 -17.81
C GLY A 422 -25.30 19.20 -18.46
N GLU A 423 -24.42 20.01 -19.06
CA GLU A 423 -24.79 21.34 -19.60
C GLU A 423 -25.26 21.34 -21.06
N ILE A 424 -24.80 20.40 -21.90
CA ILE A 424 -24.89 20.54 -23.36
C ILE A 424 -26.10 19.79 -23.94
N GLY A 425 -26.49 18.69 -23.31
CA GLY A 425 -27.54 17.81 -23.78
C GLY A 425 -28.98 18.31 -23.66
N GLY A 426 -29.27 19.09 -22.60
CA GLY A 426 -30.65 19.52 -22.29
C GLY A 426 -31.29 20.45 -23.33
N ALA A 427 -30.50 21.24 -24.06
CA ALA A 427 -31.01 22.15 -25.08
C ALA A 427 -31.22 21.50 -26.46
N LEU A 428 -30.60 20.35 -26.71
CA LEU A 428 -30.63 19.63 -28.00
C LEU A 428 -31.22 18.22 -27.91
N GLY A 429 -31.60 17.75 -26.72
CA GLY A 429 -32.11 16.40 -26.48
C GLY A 429 -31.03 15.30 -26.56
N ILE A 430 -29.75 15.67 -26.46
CA ILE A 430 -28.64 14.72 -26.37
C ILE A 430 -28.55 14.27 -24.91
N LYS A 431 -28.47 12.97 -24.66
CA LYS A 431 -28.47 12.43 -23.30
C LYS A 431 -27.04 12.29 -22.77
N HIS A 432 -26.82 12.61 -21.50
CA HIS A 432 -25.50 12.66 -20.89
C HIS A 432 -25.13 11.30 -20.29
N ASP A 433 -24.29 10.55 -21.00
CA ASP A 433 -23.98 9.14 -20.70
C ASP A 433 -22.59 9.02 -20.04
N THR A 434 -22.55 8.93 -18.71
CA THR A 434 -21.30 8.83 -17.93
C THR A 434 -20.87 7.36 -17.80
N ARG A 435 -19.96 6.93 -18.67
CA ARG A 435 -19.51 5.53 -18.77
C ARG A 435 -18.31 5.19 -17.89
N SER A 436 -17.52 6.18 -17.52
CA SER A 436 -16.34 6.04 -16.67
C SER A 436 -16.06 7.37 -16.00
N LEU A 437 -15.52 7.33 -14.78
CA LEU A 437 -15.26 8.54 -13.99
C LEU A 437 -14.11 8.32 -13.01
N VAL A 438 -13.38 9.40 -12.71
CA VAL A 438 -12.27 9.43 -11.75
C VAL A 438 -12.32 10.72 -10.95
N LEU A 439 -12.15 10.62 -9.63
CA LEU A 439 -11.97 11.78 -8.77
C LEU A 439 -10.48 12.12 -8.71
N TYR A 440 -10.12 13.32 -9.15
CA TYR A 440 -8.76 13.86 -9.10
C TYR A 440 -8.74 15.13 -8.24
N GLY A 441 -8.44 14.94 -6.94
CA GLY A 441 -8.54 16.00 -5.94
C GLY A 441 -9.98 16.51 -5.80
N GLN A 442 -10.20 17.77 -6.19
CA GLN A 442 -11.54 18.39 -6.16
C GLN A 442 -12.31 18.27 -7.48
N TYR A 443 -11.70 17.70 -8.52
CA TYR A 443 -12.30 17.60 -9.84
C TYR A 443 -12.76 16.17 -10.12
N LEU A 444 -14.02 16.01 -10.52
CA LEU A 444 -14.53 14.76 -11.06
C LEU A 444 -14.42 14.81 -12.57
N LEU A 445 -13.59 13.94 -13.15
CA LEU A 445 -13.43 13.81 -14.60
C LEU A 445 -14.22 12.59 -15.10
N THR A 446 -14.88 12.72 -16.24
CA THR A 446 -15.82 11.72 -16.75
C THR A 446 -15.65 11.50 -18.26
N ALA A 447 -15.71 10.24 -18.70
CA ALA A 447 -15.87 9.88 -20.09
C ALA A 447 -17.37 9.81 -20.41
N SER A 448 -17.86 10.81 -21.14
CA SER A 448 -19.30 11.11 -21.27
C SER A 448 -19.87 10.83 -22.67
N GLY A 449 -19.45 9.72 -23.29
CA GLY A 449 -19.95 9.31 -24.60
C GLY A 449 -19.68 10.37 -25.66
N HIS A 450 -20.71 10.73 -26.43
CA HIS A 450 -20.62 11.69 -27.53
C HIS A 450 -20.35 13.14 -27.09
N GLU A 451 -20.43 13.43 -25.80
CA GLU A 451 -19.97 14.70 -25.29
C GLU A 451 -18.43 14.70 -25.16
N GLY A 452 -17.80 13.55 -24.95
CA GLY A 452 -16.35 13.44 -24.78
C GLY A 452 -15.94 13.52 -23.31
N LEU A 453 -14.81 14.13 -23.01
CA LEU A 453 -14.36 14.30 -21.62
C LEU A 453 -15.12 15.46 -20.97
N ARG A 454 -15.70 15.22 -19.79
CA ARG A 454 -16.33 16.25 -18.98
C ARG A 454 -15.75 16.35 -17.58
N GLY A 455 -15.58 17.57 -17.09
CA GLY A 455 -15.04 17.86 -15.75
C GLY A 455 -16.04 18.62 -14.88
N TYR A 456 -16.06 18.33 -13.57
CA TYR A 456 -16.88 19.00 -12.58
C TYR A 456 -16.04 19.37 -11.36
N ASP A 457 -16.15 20.61 -10.87
CA ASP A 457 -15.65 20.96 -9.53
C ASP A 457 -16.68 20.49 -8.50
N VAL A 458 -16.24 19.56 -7.65
CA VAL A 458 -17.07 18.92 -6.62
C VAL A 458 -16.67 19.33 -5.20
N ALA A 459 -15.87 20.40 -5.03
CA ALA A 459 -15.46 20.90 -3.73
C ALA A 459 -16.66 21.28 -2.83
N ASN A 460 -17.76 21.72 -3.44
CA ASN A 460 -18.97 22.19 -2.76
C ASN A 460 -20.01 21.10 -2.46
N ILE A 461 -19.67 19.81 -2.61
CA ILE A 461 -20.62 18.70 -2.52
C ILE A 461 -21.45 18.69 -1.21
N ASP A 462 -20.89 19.10 -0.07
CA ASP A 462 -21.66 19.35 1.18
C ASP A 462 -21.69 20.81 1.63
N ASN A 463 -21.21 21.75 0.83
CA ASN A 463 -21.22 23.14 1.21
C ASN A 463 -22.65 23.71 1.16
N LYS A 464 -23.34 23.77 2.30
CA LYS A 464 -24.70 24.33 2.39
C LYS A 464 -24.80 25.82 2.02
N GLY A 465 -23.67 26.54 2.01
CA GLY A 465 -23.60 27.94 1.60
C GLY A 465 -23.60 28.12 0.08
N PHE A 466 -23.58 27.01 -0.67
CA PHE A 466 -23.51 27.00 -2.12
C PHE A 466 -24.61 26.08 -2.67
N SER A 467 -25.42 26.60 -3.60
CA SER A 467 -26.61 25.90 -4.07
C SER A 467 -26.29 24.76 -5.04
N GLU A 468 -25.28 24.97 -5.89
CA GLU A 468 -24.91 24.04 -6.95
C GLU A 468 -23.84 23.06 -6.46
N ARG A 469 -24.15 21.76 -6.44
CA ARG A 469 -23.25 20.77 -5.80
C ARG A 469 -22.10 20.35 -6.71
N PHE A 470 -22.37 20.27 -8.01
CA PHE A 470 -21.42 19.96 -9.07
C PHE A 470 -21.31 21.19 -9.94
N VAL A 471 -20.13 21.81 -9.97
CA VAL A 471 -19.95 23.05 -10.71
C VAL A 471 -19.24 22.76 -12.02
N THR A 472 -19.92 22.97 -13.14
CA THR A 472 -19.35 22.77 -14.48
C THR A 472 -18.38 23.91 -14.83
N ASP A 473 -18.80 25.16 -14.64
CA ASP A 473 -17.95 26.36 -14.76
C ASP A 473 -18.28 27.40 -13.66
N PRO A 474 -17.42 27.60 -12.64
CA PRO A 474 -17.74 28.41 -11.44
C PRO A 474 -17.93 29.91 -11.70
N SER A 475 -17.70 30.40 -12.92
CA SER A 475 -17.81 31.84 -13.24
C SER A 475 -18.32 32.09 -14.66
N SER A 476 -17.73 31.43 -15.66
CA SER A 476 -18.11 31.48 -17.08
C SER A 476 -17.19 30.55 -17.90
N PRO A 477 -17.66 30.00 -19.03
CA PRO A 477 -16.80 29.33 -20.02
C PRO A 477 -15.62 30.17 -20.55
N LEU A 478 -15.67 31.50 -20.36
CA LEU A 478 -14.58 32.42 -20.71
C LEU A 478 -13.46 32.49 -19.66
N GLY A 479 -13.71 32.05 -18.43
CA GLY A 479 -12.76 32.11 -17.31
C GLY A 479 -12.31 30.74 -16.79
N HIS A 480 -13.03 29.67 -17.15
CA HIS A 480 -12.77 28.29 -16.80
C HIS A 480 -13.45 27.44 -17.88
N ASN A 481 -12.80 26.37 -18.37
CA ASN A 481 -13.44 25.34 -19.18
C ASN A 481 -12.66 24.02 -19.07
N ILE A 482 -13.19 23.08 -18.31
CA ILE A 482 -12.59 21.75 -18.11
C ILE A 482 -13.31 20.66 -18.93
N GLN A 483 -13.92 21.05 -20.04
CA GLN A 483 -14.57 20.16 -20.99
C GLN A 483 -13.70 19.98 -22.25
N VAL A 484 -13.62 18.76 -22.77
CA VAL A 484 -12.91 18.47 -24.03
C VAL A 484 -13.76 17.60 -24.93
N ASP A 485 -14.16 18.15 -26.07
CA ASP A 485 -14.95 17.42 -27.06
C ASP A 485 -14.12 16.31 -27.75
N THR A 486 -14.67 15.11 -27.73
CA THR A 486 -14.22 13.95 -28.49
C THR A 486 -15.41 13.30 -29.19
N LEU A 487 -15.17 12.36 -30.11
CA LEU A 487 -16.26 11.79 -30.90
C LEU A 487 -17.17 10.84 -30.09
N CYS A 488 -16.61 10.03 -29.20
CA CYS A 488 -17.35 9.14 -28.30
C CYS A 488 -16.43 8.56 -27.19
N ALA A 489 -16.21 9.32 -26.11
CA ALA A 489 -15.41 8.88 -24.96
C ALA A 489 -16.09 7.74 -24.18
N THR A 490 -15.35 6.67 -23.88
CA THR A 490 -15.86 5.45 -23.25
C THR A 490 -15.21 5.16 -21.89
N GLY A 491 -13.97 5.58 -21.69
CA GLY A 491 -13.19 5.27 -20.49
C GLY A 491 -12.21 6.39 -20.19
N ILE A 492 -11.83 6.54 -18.92
CA ILE A 492 -10.80 7.48 -18.48
C ILE A 492 -9.86 6.81 -17.49
N ALA A 493 -8.55 6.98 -17.68
CA ALA A 493 -7.51 6.53 -16.78
C ALA A 493 -6.48 7.64 -16.55
N LEU A 494 -5.89 7.64 -15.36
CA LEU A 494 -4.79 8.52 -14.97
C LEU A 494 -3.57 7.66 -14.63
N GLY A 495 -2.36 8.21 -14.71
CA GLY A 495 -1.18 7.50 -14.19
C GLY A 495 -1.19 7.34 -12.67
N THR A 496 -1.93 8.21 -11.98
CA THR A 496 -2.34 8.09 -10.58
C THR A 496 -3.48 9.06 -10.34
N ASN A 497 -4.42 8.71 -9.46
CA ASN A 497 -5.46 9.65 -9.01
C ASN A 497 -5.01 10.55 -7.84
N MET A 498 -3.76 10.44 -7.39
CA MET A 498 -3.14 11.35 -6.43
C MET A 498 -2.78 12.69 -7.11
N PRO A 499 -3.25 13.84 -6.61
CA PRO A 499 -2.85 15.12 -7.17
C PRO A 499 -1.36 15.42 -7.01
N LEU A 500 -0.69 15.74 -8.12
CA LEU A 500 0.74 16.07 -8.18
C LEU A 500 0.93 17.47 -8.79
N ALA A 501 1.81 18.29 -8.20
CA ALA A 501 2.17 19.59 -8.76
C ALA A 501 3.40 19.47 -9.67
N PHE A 502 3.21 19.64 -10.97
CA PHE A 502 4.26 19.49 -12.01
C PHE A 502 5.22 20.67 -12.10
N ASP A 503 4.75 21.85 -11.68
CA ASP A 503 5.52 23.09 -11.61
C ASP A 503 6.42 23.14 -10.37
N ARG A 504 6.35 22.12 -9.50
CA ARG A 504 7.18 22.03 -8.30
C ARG A 504 8.65 22.26 -8.64
N LYS A 505 9.26 23.20 -7.92
CA LYS A 505 10.70 23.42 -7.96
C LYS A 505 11.43 22.20 -7.40
N ASN A 506 12.22 21.57 -8.23
CA ASN A 506 13.14 20.53 -7.81
C ASN A 506 14.43 21.15 -7.25
N TYR A 507 14.89 20.58 -6.14
CA TYR A 507 16.18 20.87 -5.54
C TYR A 507 17.05 19.60 -5.65
N PRO A 508 18.13 19.61 -6.46
CA PRO A 508 19.01 18.45 -6.60
C PRO A 508 19.55 17.92 -5.26
N GLU A 509 19.67 18.80 -4.27
CA GLU A 509 20.08 18.47 -2.90
C GLU A 509 19.17 17.43 -2.25
N ASN A 510 17.87 17.39 -2.60
CA ASN A 510 16.90 16.45 -2.05
C ASN A 510 17.16 15.00 -2.48
N GLN A 511 17.90 14.77 -3.58
CA GLN A 511 18.22 13.45 -4.12
C GLN A 511 16.99 12.58 -4.41
N GLU A 512 15.89 13.22 -4.83
CA GLU A 512 14.65 12.54 -5.26
C GLU A 512 14.82 11.88 -6.64
N GLN A 513 14.01 10.87 -6.95
CA GLN A 513 13.89 10.37 -8.33
C GLN A 513 13.22 11.46 -9.18
N TRP A 514 13.98 12.03 -10.14
CA TRP A 514 13.57 13.20 -10.92
C TRP A 514 13.95 13.03 -12.40
N PRO A 515 13.18 13.60 -13.37
CA PRO A 515 11.94 14.39 -13.26
C PRO A 515 10.67 13.61 -12.91
N ILE A 516 9.64 14.32 -12.38
CA ILE A 516 8.26 13.76 -12.36
C ILE A 516 7.92 13.39 -13.79
N HIS A 517 7.53 12.14 -13.99
CA HIS A 517 7.31 11.61 -15.32
C HIS A 517 6.18 12.37 -16.03
N PRO A 518 6.32 12.75 -17.32
CA PRO A 518 5.28 13.46 -18.06
C PRO A 518 3.94 12.75 -18.11
N LEU A 519 3.92 11.42 -17.88
CA LEU A 519 2.72 10.61 -17.94
C LEU A 519 1.61 11.12 -17.00
N TYR A 520 1.97 11.66 -15.83
CA TYR A 520 0.99 12.11 -14.84
C TYR A 520 0.35 13.46 -15.21
N ARG A 521 0.89 14.19 -16.20
CA ARG A 521 0.31 15.47 -16.67
C ARG A 521 -0.98 15.30 -17.47
N TYR A 522 -1.29 14.06 -17.87
CA TYR A 522 -2.34 13.77 -18.82
C TYR A 522 -3.38 12.82 -18.24
N ALA A 523 -4.63 13.06 -18.63
CA ALA A 523 -5.67 12.04 -18.63
C ALA A 523 -5.64 11.28 -19.97
N TYR A 524 -5.80 9.97 -19.88
CA TYR A 524 -5.88 9.06 -21.03
C TYR A 524 -7.33 8.62 -21.17
N VAL A 525 -7.92 8.94 -22.32
CA VAL A 525 -9.34 8.69 -22.59
C VAL A 525 -9.42 7.66 -23.71
N SER A 526 -10.10 6.54 -23.47
CA SER A 526 -10.52 5.67 -24.58
C SER A 526 -11.71 6.30 -25.27
N ASP A 527 -11.66 6.35 -26.60
CA ASP A 527 -12.72 6.84 -27.45
C ASP A 527 -13.02 5.79 -28.52
N SER A 528 -14.30 5.43 -28.68
CA SER A 528 -14.70 4.34 -29.57
C SER A 528 -14.46 4.64 -31.06
N VAL A 529 -14.21 5.90 -31.43
CA VAL A 529 -13.92 6.34 -32.79
C VAL A 529 -12.49 6.85 -32.91
N GLU A 530 -12.07 7.76 -32.04
CA GLU A 530 -10.75 8.39 -32.08
C GLU A 530 -9.62 7.51 -31.53
N GLY A 531 -9.92 6.39 -30.86
CA GLY A 531 -8.94 5.51 -30.21
C GLY A 531 -8.47 6.07 -28.87
N LEU A 532 -7.15 6.16 -28.67
CA LEU A 532 -6.59 6.78 -27.47
C LEU A 532 -6.54 8.30 -27.62
N VAL A 533 -7.21 9.04 -26.75
CA VAL A 533 -7.16 10.50 -26.67
C VAL A 533 -6.37 10.91 -25.43
N VAL A 534 -5.42 11.84 -25.59
CA VAL A 534 -4.56 12.34 -24.51
C VAL A 534 -4.93 13.79 -24.23
N VAL A 535 -5.30 14.09 -22.99
CA VAL A 535 -5.75 15.42 -22.54
C VAL A 535 -4.84 15.93 -21.45
N ASN A 536 -4.30 17.14 -21.58
CA ASN A 536 -3.50 17.76 -20.53
C ASN A 536 -4.40 18.22 -19.38
N ILE A 537 -4.10 17.76 -18.15
CA ILE A 537 -4.79 18.08 -16.89
C ILE A 537 -3.91 18.81 -15.87
N GLU A 538 -2.69 19.20 -16.24
CA GLU A 538 -1.72 19.89 -15.38
C GLU A 538 -2.30 21.16 -14.73
N THR A 539 -3.13 21.91 -15.46
CA THR A 539 -3.78 23.15 -15.01
C THR A 539 -4.62 22.95 -13.74
N LEU A 540 -5.14 21.74 -13.52
CA LEU A 540 -5.94 21.43 -12.33
C LEU A 540 -5.10 21.42 -11.03
N THR A 541 -3.77 21.40 -11.16
CA THR A 541 -2.82 21.20 -10.05
C THR A 541 -1.63 22.16 -10.05
N ASP A 542 -1.50 23.03 -11.05
CA ASP A 542 -0.39 23.97 -11.21
C ASP A 542 -0.53 25.26 -10.38
N ARG A 543 -1.63 25.37 -9.62
CA ARG A 543 -1.95 26.49 -8.71
C ARG A 543 -2.31 27.80 -9.40
N ASP A 544 -2.56 27.79 -10.70
CA ASP A 544 -3.09 28.94 -11.43
C ASP A 544 -4.58 28.71 -11.77
N PRO A 545 -5.51 29.17 -10.93
CA PRO A 545 -6.94 28.97 -11.18
C PRO A 545 -7.45 29.72 -12.42
N LEU A 546 -6.65 30.61 -13.02
CA LEU A 546 -7.03 31.40 -14.19
C LEU A 546 -6.80 30.67 -15.51
N ASN A 547 -6.14 29.51 -15.49
CA ASN A 547 -5.72 28.81 -16.70
C ASN A 547 -6.37 27.44 -16.92
N ASN A 548 -7.41 27.11 -16.13
CA ASN A 548 -8.17 25.86 -16.20
C ASN A 548 -8.95 25.69 -17.52
N PHE A 549 -8.20 25.45 -18.60
CA PHE A 549 -8.68 25.26 -19.97
C PHE A 549 -8.06 23.97 -20.51
N LEU A 550 -8.74 22.85 -20.28
CA LEU A 550 -8.24 21.54 -20.71
C LEU A 550 -8.19 21.47 -22.23
N LYS A 551 -7.18 20.77 -22.77
CA LYS A 551 -6.94 20.66 -24.21
C LYS A 551 -6.65 19.24 -24.61
N LYS A 552 -7.30 18.80 -25.69
CA LYS A 552 -6.91 17.59 -26.43
C LYS A 552 -5.54 17.82 -27.05
N CYS A 553 -4.54 17.05 -26.61
CA CYS A 553 -3.17 17.14 -27.09
C CYS A 553 -2.89 16.16 -28.23
N ARG A 554 -3.52 14.98 -28.20
CA ARG A 554 -3.30 13.91 -29.18
C ARG A 554 -4.53 13.03 -29.29
N SER A 555 -4.81 12.56 -30.51
CA SER A 555 -5.63 11.37 -30.78
C SER A 555 -4.74 10.35 -31.49
N PHE A 556 -4.80 9.09 -31.06
CA PHE A 556 -3.97 7.99 -31.57
C PHE A 556 -4.85 6.78 -31.89
N ASN A 557 -4.91 6.43 -33.17
CA ASN A 557 -5.61 5.24 -33.66
C ASN A 557 -5.00 4.80 -35.00
N PRO A 558 -3.76 4.26 -34.98
CA PRO A 558 -3.08 3.85 -36.21
C PRO A 558 -3.88 2.75 -36.91
N ASP A 559 -4.14 2.94 -38.20
CA ASP A 559 -4.87 2.00 -39.05
C ASP A 559 -6.26 1.56 -38.51
N GLY A 560 -6.82 2.31 -37.55
CA GLY A 560 -8.10 1.99 -36.92
C GLY A 560 -8.06 0.86 -35.89
N ILE A 561 -6.88 0.43 -35.43
CA ILE A 561 -6.71 -0.72 -34.52
C ILE A 561 -7.41 -0.53 -33.15
N LEU A 562 -7.60 0.72 -32.72
CA LEU A 562 -8.29 1.08 -31.46
C LEU A 562 -9.78 1.39 -31.67
N ARG A 563 -10.35 1.09 -32.84
CA ARG A 563 -11.79 1.29 -33.08
C ARG A 563 -12.62 0.42 -32.13
N GLY A 564 -13.67 1.01 -31.57
CA GLY A 564 -14.54 0.36 -30.60
C GLY A 564 -13.91 0.28 -29.20
N ALA A 565 -12.89 1.08 -28.89
CA ALA A 565 -12.33 1.13 -27.55
C ALA A 565 -13.43 1.41 -26.51
N ASN A 566 -13.54 0.55 -25.50
CA ASN A 566 -14.63 0.59 -24.52
C ASN A 566 -14.16 0.70 -23.06
N HIS A 567 -12.90 0.34 -22.77
CA HIS A 567 -12.26 0.49 -21.46
C HIS A 567 -10.79 0.86 -21.64
N ILE A 568 -10.21 1.50 -20.63
CA ILE A 568 -8.78 1.82 -20.54
C ILE A 568 -8.30 1.65 -19.10
N GLU A 569 -7.10 1.09 -18.95
CA GLU A 569 -6.33 1.04 -17.70
C GLU A 569 -4.91 1.52 -17.98
N VAL A 570 -4.28 2.25 -17.05
CA VAL A 570 -2.88 2.69 -17.15
C VAL A 570 -2.06 2.01 -16.08
N ALA A 571 -0.97 1.34 -16.48
CA ALA A 571 0.00 0.76 -15.57
C ALA A 571 1.41 1.12 -16.03
N GLY A 572 2.06 2.02 -15.29
CA GLY A 572 3.31 2.67 -15.67
C GLY A 572 3.24 3.34 -17.04
N ALA A 573 4.24 3.07 -17.88
CA ALA A 573 4.39 3.61 -19.22
C ALA A 573 3.53 2.91 -20.30
N TYR A 574 2.49 2.16 -19.91
CA TYR A 574 1.59 1.46 -20.84
C TYR A 574 0.12 1.75 -20.52
N ALA A 575 -0.68 1.95 -21.58
CA ALA A 575 -2.13 1.95 -21.55
C ALA A 575 -2.68 0.66 -22.16
N TYR A 576 -3.65 0.05 -21.50
CA TYR A 576 -4.29 -1.21 -21.87
C TYR A 576 -5.73 -0.91 -22.28
N LEU A 577 -6.04 -1.07 -23.57
CA LEU A 577 -7.35 -0.74 -24.13
C LEU A 577 -8.05 -2.00 -24.64
N THR A 578 -9.27 -2.24 -24.20
CA THR A 578 -10.15 -3.23 -24.81
C THR A 578 -10.89 -2.59 -25.99
N CYS A 579 -10.83 -3.23 -27.14
CA CYS A 579 -11.45 -2.74 -28.38
C CYS A 579 -11.90 -3.90 -29.27
N ASN A 580 -12.40 -3.60 -30.48
CA ASN A 580 -12.85 -4.62 -31.43
C ASN A 580 -11.72 -5.57 -31.88
N ALA A 581 -10.46 -5.15 -31.77
CA ALA A 581 -9.30 -5.96 -32.12
C ALA A 581 -8.85 -6.92 -31.00
N GLY A 582 -9.42 -6.81 -29.79
CA GLY A 582 -8.99 -7.53 -28.59
C GLY A 582 -8.46 -6.56 -27.53
N LEU A 583 -7.40 -6.95 -26.81
CA LEU A 583 -6.68 -6.07 -25.90
C LEU A 583 -5.47 -5.47 -26.64
N VAL A 584 -5.44 -4.16 -26.80
CA VAL A 584 -4.33 -3.43 -27.42
C VAL A 584 -3.52 -2.75 -26.32
N ILE A 585 -2.22 -3.08 -26.26
CA ILE A 585 -1.27 -2.49 -25.32
C ILE A 585 -0.55 -1.36 -26.05
N VAL A 586 -0.62 -0.15 -25.52
CA VAL A 586 -0.07 1.06 -26.11
C VAL A 586 1.02 1.61 -25.20
N GLY A 587 2.23 1.76 -25.73
CA GLY A 587 3.31 2.45 -25.01
C GLY A 587 3.03 3.96 -24.95
N ILE A 588 3.09 4.53 -23.75
CA ILE A 588 2.80 5.94 -23.42
C ILE A 588 3.94 6.62 -22.64
N ASP A 589 5.13 6.03 -22.61
CA ASP A 589 6.34 6.62 -22.01
C ASP A 589 6.58 8.07 -22.50
N ASN A 590 6.35 8.30 -23.79
CA ASN A 590 6.12 9.63 -24.34
C ASN A 590 4.61 9.80 -24.66
N PRO A 591 3.82 10.49 -23.80
CA PRO A 591 2.37 10.56 -23.96
C PRO A 591 1.90 11.20 -25.28
N LEU A 592 2.75 12.01 -25.92
CA LEU A 592 2.42 12.68 -27.20
C LEU A 592 2.91 11.89 -28.42
N GLN A 593 3.69 10.83 -28.22
CA GLN A 593 4.16 9.91 -29.27
C GLN A 593 3.85 8.44 -28.90
N PRO A 594 2.58 8.10 -28.67
CA PRO A 594 2.21 6.73 -28.36
C PRO A 594 2.47 5.78 -29.54
N TYR A 595 2.68 4.50 -29.23
CA TYR A 595 2.85 3.42 -30.21
C TYR A 595 2.14 2.14 -29.75
N VAL A 596 1.76 1.27 -30.69
CA VAL A 596 1.19 -0.04 -30.35
C VAL A 596 2.33 -0.98 -29.98
N ALA A 597 2.38 -1.40 -28.71
CA ALA A 597 3.38 -2.30 -28.18
C ALA A 597 3.03 -3.76 -28.48
N ALA A 598 1.78 -4.15 -28.25
CA ALA A 598 1.29 -5.50 -28.52
C ALA A 598 -0.23 -5.51 -28.73
N VAL A 599 -0.73 -6.61 -29.32
CA VAL A 599 -2.16 -6.90 -29.48
C VAL A 599 -2.41 -8.34 -29.06
N VAL A 600 -3.28 -8.53 -28.07
CA VAL A 600 -3.86 -9.85 -27.77
C VAL A 600 -5.17 -9.93 -28.54
N GLY A 601 -5.15 -10.71 -29.61
CA GLY A 601 -6.18 -10.71 -30.64
C GLY A 601 -7.43 -11.51 -30.31
N ASN A 602 -8.34 -11.54 -31.29
CA ASN A 602 -9.62 -12.24 -31.19
C ASN A 602 -9.52 -13.78 -31.19
N ASP A 603 -8.33 -14.33 -31.41
CA ASP A 603 -8.02 -15.74 -31.20
C ASP A 603 -7.94 -16.12 -29.71
N VAL A 604 -7.71 -15.12 -28.84
CA VAL A 604 -7.67 -15.28 -27.38
C VAL A 604 -8.87 -14.63 -26.70
N LEU A 605 -9.23 -13.40 -27.12
CA LEU A 605 -10.25 -12.56 -26.47
C LEU A 605 -11.50 -12.43 -27.35
N THR A 606 -12.69 -12.66 -26.80
CA THR A 606 -13.96 -12.49 -27.51
C THR A 606 -14.73 -11.32 -26.93
N GLN A 607 -14.74 -10.17 -27.63
CA GLN A 607 -15.44 -8.94 -27.21
C GLN A 607 -15.04 -8.50 -25.78
N PRO A 608 -13.77 -8.16 -25.53
CA PRO A 608 -13.33 -7.77 -24.20
C PRO A 608 -13.98 -6.46 -23.75
N THR A 609 -14.30 -6.37 -22.46
CA THR A 609 -15.11 -5.27 -21.88
C THR A 609 -14.43 -4.53 -20.73
N GLY A 610 -13.46 -5.15 -20.04
CA GLY A 610 -12.78 -4.56 -18.89
C GLY A 610 -11.40 -5.16 -18.70
N VAL A 611 -10.49 -4.37 -18.11
CA VAL A 611 -9.12 -4.81 -17.80
C VAL A 611 -8.64 -4.18 -16.50
N CYS A 612 -7.95 -4.96 -15.66
CA CYS A 612 -7.28 -4.47 -14.46
C CYS A 612 -5.88 -5.10 -14.38
N ILE A 613 -4.89 -4.31 -13.99
CA ILE A 613 -3.49 -4.73 -13.90
C ILE A 613 -3.09 -4.90 -12.44
N GLN A 614 -2.41 -6.01 -12.12
CA GLN A 614 -1.69 -6.13 -10.85
C GLN A 614 -0.36 -6.82 -11.09
N PHE A 615 0.72 -6.05 -10.93
CA PHE A 615 2.10 -6.51 -11.09
C PHE A 615 2.34 -7.19 -12.45
N ARG A 616 2.49 -8.51 -12.49
CA ARG A 616 2.86 -9.27 -13.71
C ARG A 616 1.68 -9.74 -14.56
N TYR A 617 0.44 -9.42 -14.19
CA TYR A 617 -0.74 -9.95 -14.85
C TYR A 617 -1.77 -8.87 -15.17
N ALA A 618 -2.37 -9.01 -16.35
CA ALA A 618 -3.59 -8.35 -16.76
C ALA A 618 -4.77 -9.32 -16.63
N PHE A 619 -5.82 -8.88 -15.95
CA PHE A 619 -7.08 -9.60 -15.79
C PHE A 619 -8.11 -8.94 -16.69
N VAL A 620 -8.64 -9.67 -17.67
CA VAL A 620 -9.48 -9.11 -18.74
C VAL A 620 -10.82 -9.82 -18.75
N THR A 621 -11.91 -9.07 -18.68
CA THR A 621 -13.25 -9.64 -18.87
C THR A 621 -13.61 -9.65 -20.35
N ASP A 622 -14.21 -10.74 -20.80
CA ASP A 622 -14.72 -10.90 -22.15
C ASP A 622 -15.99 -11.77 -22.14
N ALA A 623 -16.55 -12.06 -23.32
CA ALA A 623 -17.79 -12.83 -23.44
C ALA A 623 -17.72 -14.28 -22.91
N GLN A 624 -16.52 -14.79 -22.59
CA GLN A 624 -16.32 -16.13 -22.01
C GLN A 624 -16.07 -16.09 -20.50
N GLY A 625 -15.77 -14.92 -19.93
CA GLY A 625 -15.56 -14.73 -18.50
C GLY A 625 -14.32 -13.89 -18.20
N LEU A 626 -13.52 -14.33 -17.23
CA LEU A 626 -12.29 -13.64 -16.83
C LEU A 626 -11.06 -14.37 -17.39
N LYS A 627 -10.29 -13.69 -18.24
CA LYS A 627 -9.03 -14.19 -18.79
C LYS A 627 -7.83 -13.58 -18.07
N VAL A 628 -6.80 -14.40 -17.89
CA VAL A 628 -5.52 -13.96 -17.31
C VAL A 628 -4.44 -13.95 -18.38
N ILE A 629 -3.80 -12.80 -18.54
CA ILE A 629 -2.71 -12.56 -19.48
C ILE A 629 -1.49 -12.15 -18.67
N GLU A 630 -0.41 -12.89 -18.83
CA GLU A 630 0.87 -12.57 -18.21
C GLU A 630 1.58 -11.49 -19.04
N ILE A 631 2.02 -10.43 -18.36
CA ILE A 631 2.57 -9.20 -18.92
C ILE A 631 3.88 -8.80 -18.23
N THR A 632 4.68 -9.77 -17.76
CA THR A 632 6.05 -9.49 -17.25
C THR A 632 6.86 -8.74 -18.31
N ASN A 633 6.60 -9.02 -19.60
CA ASN A 633 6.96 -8.18 -20.73
C ASN A 633 5.68 -7.71 -21.47
N PRO A 634 5.26 -6.44 -21.33
CA PRO A 634 4.08 -5.90 -22.01
C PRO A 634 4.13 -5.92 -23.54
N GLU A 635 5.33 -6.00 -24.15
CA GLU A 635 5.50 -6.13 -25.61
C GLU A 635 5.32 -7.58 -26.10
N ALA A 636 5.31 -8.55 -25.18
CA ALA A 636 5.15 -9.98 -25.49
C ALA A 636 4.19 -10.66 -24.50
N PRO A 637 2.91 -10.24 -24.45
CA PRO A 637 1.92 -10.79 -23.53
C PRO A 637 1.63 -12.28 -23.81
N VAL A 638 1.38 -13.05 -22.76
CA VAL A 638 1.11 -14.50 -22.86
C VAL A 638 -0.21 -14.85 -22.18
N TYR A 639 -1.18 -15.40 -22.93
CA TYR A 639 -2.42 -15.94 -22.36
C TYR A 639 -2.14 -17.16 -21.46
N ARG A 640 -2.76 -17.20 -20.28
CA ARG A 640 -2.55 -18.25 -19.27
C ARG A 640 -3.79 -19.08 -18.97
N SER A 641 -4.91 -18.44 -18.66
CA SER A 641 -6.10 -19.14 -18.16
C SER A 641 -7.38 -18.35 -18.41
N THR A 642 -8.51 -19.05 -18.32
CA THR A 642 -9.87 -18.48 -18.35
C THR A 642 -10.65 -19.04 -17.17
N VAL A 643 -11.40 -18.18 -16.49
CA VAL A 643 -12.46 -18.54 -15.54
C VAL A 643 -13.78 -18.23 -16.22
N GLU A 644 -14.61 -19.25 -16.42
CA GLU A 644 -15.91 -19.09 -17.09
C GLU A 644 -16.89 -18.31 -16.20
N ILE A 645 -17.39 -17.18 -16.72
CA ILE A 645 -18.40 -16.32 -16.10
C ILE A 645 -19.29 -15.84 -17.25
N HIS A 646 -20.61 -16.04 -17.17
CA HIS A 646 -21.47 -15.91 -18.35
C HIS A 646 -21.71 -14.47 -18.80
N ASP A 647 -21.65 -13.50 -17.88
CA ASP A 647 -21.93 -12.08 -18.14
C ASP A 647 -20.87 -11.20 -17.45
N ALA A 648 -19.58 -11.49 -17.70
CA ALA A 648 -18.48 -10.70 -17.16
C ALA A 648 -18.37 -9.34 -17.88
N ARG A 649 -18.66 -8.25 -17.16
CA ARG A 649 -18.70 -6.89 -17.72
C ARG A 649 -17.51 -6.03 -17.35
N ASN A 650 -17.04 -6.12 -16.10
CA ASN A 650 -15.84 -5.43 -15.65
C ASN A 650 -15.14 -6.19 -14.51
N VAL A 651 -13.88 -5.84 -14.22
CA VAL A 651 -13.08 -6.45 -13.17
C VAL A 651 -12.32 -5.41 -12.36
N TYR A 652 -12.25 -5.61 -11.04
CA TYR A 652 -11.36 -4.88 -10.15
C TYR A 652 -10.57 -5.86 -9.29
N VAL A 653 -9.25 -5.74 -9.30
CA VAL A 653 -8.37 -6.64 -8.54
C VAL A 653 -7.92 -5.95 -7.26
N SER A 654 -8.05 -6.65 -6.14
CA SER A 654 -7.54 -6.20 -4.86
C SER A 654 -6.87 -7.34 -4.10
N ARG A 655 -5.56 -7.18 -3.85
CA ARG A 655 -4.68 -8.24 -3.32
C ARG A 655 -4.84 -9.54 -4.10
N THR A 656 -5.35 -10.59 -3.48
CA THR A 656 -5.45 -11.94 -4.06
C THR A 656 -6.82 -12.26 -4.65
N TYR A 657 -7.71 -11.27 -4.78
CA TYR A 657 -9.04 -11.49 -5.33
C TYR A 657 -9.33 -10.54 -6.49
N ALA A 658 -9.90 -11.09 -7.56
CA ALA A 658 -10.53 -10.33 -8.62
C ALA A 658 -12.05 -10.30 -8.38
N TYR A 659 -12.62 -9.10 -8.38
CA TYR A 659 -14.04 -8.86 -8.22
C TYR A 659 -14.61 -8.52 -9.58
N VAL A 660 -15.42 -9.42 -10.14
CA VAL A 660 -15.99 -9.30 -11.48
C VAL A 660 -17.46 -8.90 -11.36
N ALA A 661 -17.83 -7.81 -12.02
CA ALA A 661 -19.23 -7.47 -12.25
C ALA A 661 -19.79 -8.49 -13.26
N ALA A 662 -20.61 -9.43 -12.79
CA ALA A 662 -21.10 -10.59 -13.53
C ALA A 662 -22.55 -10.39 -14.00
N GLY A 663 -22.91 -9.16 -14.39
CA GLY A 663 -24.22 -8.76 -14.87
C GLY A 663 -25.40 -9.39 -14.10
N HIS A 664 -26.13 -10.28 -14.76
CA HIS A 664 -27.30 -10.95 -14.18
C HIS A 664 -27.00 -11.98 -13.07
N GLU A 665 -25.74 -12.42 -12.95
CA GLU A 665 -25.30 -13.36 -11.90
C GLU A 665 -24.86 -12.63 -10.62
N GLY A 666 -24.86 -11.29 -10.62
CA GLY A 666 -24.39 -10.47 -9.52
C GLY A 666 -22.87 -10.27 -9.59
N ILE A 667 -22.13 -10.66 -8.57
CA ILE A 667 -20.67 -10.46 -8.52
C ILE A 667 -19.99 -11.82 -8.40
N ALA A 668 -18.95 -12.04 -9.21
CA ALA A 668 -18.03 -13.16 -9.02
C ALA A 668 -16.80 -12.69 -8.23
N ILE A 669 -16.51 -13.36 -7.12
CA ILE A 669 -15.27 -13.20 -6.36
C ILE A 669 -14.36 -14.36 -6.77
N VAL A 670 -13.30 -14.04 -7.49
CA VAL A 670 -12.35 -15.01 -8.05
C VAL A 670 -11.06 -14.94 -7.24
N ASP A 671 -10.61 -16.07 -6.71
CA ASP A 671 -9.28 -16.17 -6.10
C ASP A 671 -8.22 -16.16 -7.22
N VAL A 672 -7.29 -15.22 -7.13
CA VAL A 672 -6.18 -15.01 -8.07
C VAL A 672 -4.84 -15.03 -7.33
N GLU A 673 -4.77 -15.68 -6.16
CA GLU A 673 -3.51 -15.89 -5.42
C GLU A 673 -2.46 -16.55 -6.31
N LYS A 674 -2.90 -17.54 -7.10
CA LYS A 674 -2.17 -18.12 -8.24
C LYS A 674 -2.79 -17.64 -9.55
N PRO A 675 -2.24 -16.60 -10.21
CA PRO A 675 -2.88 -16.00 -11.38
C PRO A 675 -3.04 -16.95 -12.58
N GLU A 676 -2.20 -17.98 -12.69
CA GLU A 676 -2.29 -18.98 -13.78
C GLU A 676 -3.30 -20.11 -13.49
N GLU A 677 -3.76 -20.24 -12.23
CA GLU A 677 -4.75 -21.24 -11.78
C GLU A 677 -5.90 -20.59 -10.98
N PRO A 678 -6.57 -19.55 -11.53
CA PRO A 678 -7.63 -18.84 -10.81
C PRO A 678 -8.90 -19.69 -10.72
N PHE A 679 -9.71 -19.47 -9.68
CA PHE A 679 -11.00 -20.13 -9.53
C PHE A 679 -12.05 -19.23 -8.86
N ILE A 680 -13.32 -19.45 -9.16
CA ILE A 680 -14.42 -18.74 -8.50
C ILE A 680 -14.49 -19.20 -7.05
N GLN A 681 -14.15 -18.31 -6.13
CA GLN A 681 -14.30 -18.53 -4.70
C GLN A 681 -15.77 -18.45 -4.29
N GLN A 682 -16.50 -17.47 -4.84
CA GLN A 682 -17.91 -17.25 -4.52
C GLN A 682 -18.63 -16.47 -5.63
N MET A 683 -19.83 -16.92 -5.99
CA MET A 683 -20.83 -16.09 -6.67
C MET A 683 -21.74 -15.44 -5.63
N TYR A 684 -22.01 -14.14 -5.76
CA TYR A 684 -22.81 -13.38 -4.82
C TYR A 684 -23.79 -12.45 -5.54
N ASN A 685 -25.10 -12.70 -5.37
CA ASN A 685 -26.17 -11.90 -5.96
C ASN A 685 -27.10 -11.25 -4.93
N ALA A 686 -26.72 -11.24 -3.65
CA ALA A 686 -27.50 -10.68 -2.54
C ALA A 686 -28.97 -11.16 -2.51
N GLU A 687 -29.20 -12.46 -2.69
CA GLU A 687 -30.54 -13.06 -2.76
C GLU A 687 -31.41 -12.48 -3.90
N GLY A 688 -30.78 -12.21 -5.05
CA GLY A 688 -31.42 -11.63 -6.23
C GLY A 688 -31.52 -10.10 -6.24
N LYS A 689 -30.91 -9.41 -5.26
CA LYS A 689 -30.86 -7.94 -5.22
C LYS A 689 -29.74 -7.32 -6.04
N LEU A 690 -28.86 -8.15 -6.61
CA LEU A 690 -27.85 -7.81 -7.61
C LEU A 690 -28.12 -8.67 -8.84
N HIS A 691 -28.50 -8.06 -9.95
CA HIS A 691 -28.82 -8.79 -11.19
C HIS A 691 -28.69 -7.94 -12.46
N ASP A 692 -28.00 -6.82 -12.39
CA ASP A 692 -27.59 -6.03 -13.55
C ASP A 692 -26.26 -5.30 -13.28
N THR A 693 -25.25 -6.00 -12.74
CA THR A 693 -24.00 -5.36 -12.32
C THR A 693 -23.14 -4.98 -13.53
N TYR A 694 -22.82 -3.69 -13.67
CA TYR A 694 -21.95 -3.15 -14.71
C TYR A 694 -20.52 -2.94 -14.23
N ASP A 695 -20.35 -2.43 -13.01
CA ASP A 695 -19.04 -2.06 -12.49
C ASP A 695 -18.93 -2.27 -10.98
N ILE A 696 -17.70 -2.46 -10.51
CA ILE A 696 -17.37 -2.72 -9.11
C ILE A 696 -16.03 -2.10 -8.76
N LYS A 697 -15.97 -1.37 -7.64
CA LYS A 697 -14.72 -0.88 -7.04
C LYS A 697 -14.63 -1.32 -5.59
N VAL A 698 -13.44 -1.69 -5.15
CA VAL A 698 -13.16 -2.11 -3.77
C VAL A 698 -12.27 -1.09 -3.08
N ALA A 699 -12.62 -0.72 -1.84
CA ALA A 699 -11.87 0.23 -1.04
C ALA A 699 -12.01 -0.07 0.46
N SER A 700 -11.05 0.43 1.24
CA SER A 700 -11.06 0.30 2.70
C SER A 700 -11.41 1.61 3.39
N THR A 701 -12.37 1.53 4.30
CA THR A 701 -12.69 2.60 5.25
C THR A 701 -12.51 2.04 6.66
N ASN A 702 -11.68 2.71 7.46
CA ASN A 702 -11.21 2.23 8.74
C ASN A 702 -10.48 0.86 8.66
N ALA A 703 -11.04 -0.19 9.24
CA ALA A 703 -10.47 -1.54 9.25
C ALA A 703 -11.23 -2.55 8.38
N SER A 704 -12.24 -2.12 7.63
CA SER A 704 -13.12 -2.97 6.83
C SER A 704 -12.97 -2.69 5.34
N LEU A 705 -13.15 -3.75 4.56
CA LEU A 705 -13.16 -3.71 3.11
C LEU A 705 -14.60 -3.67 2.60
N PHE A 706 -14.88 -2.81 1.62
CA PHE A 706 -16.19 -2.64 1.02
C PHE A 706 -16.10 -2.72 -0.51
N ALA A 707 -17.12 -3.29 -1.14
CA ALA A 707 -17.36 -3.17 -2.58
C ALA A 707 -18.49 -2.16 -2.83
N TYR A 708 -18.27 -1.30 -3.82
CA TYR A 708 -19.20 -0.30 -4.32
C TYR A 708 -19.57 -0.69 -5.75
N VAL A 709 -20.86 -0.89 -6.00
CA VAL A 709 -21.32 -1.61 -7.21
C VAL A 709 -22.37 -0.78 -7.94
N ALA A 710 -22.13 -0.59 -9.23
CA ALA A 710 -23.12 -0.06 -10.16
C ALA A 710 -23.95 -1.25 -10.70
N ASP A 711 -25.20 -1.34 -10.27
CA ASP A 711 -26.14 -2.44 -10.56
C ASP A 711 -27.22 -2.00 -11.56
N GLY A 712 -26.80 -1.25 -12.59
CA GLY A 712 -27.63 -0.90 -13.74
C GLY A 712 -28.95 -0.26 -13.32
N MET A 713 -30.06 -0.81 -13.82
CA MET A 713 -31.42 -0.32 -13.51
C MET A 713 -31.80 -0.38 -12.03
N HIS A 714 -31.04 -1.10 -11.20
CA HIS A 714 -31.27 -1.21 -9.75
C HIS A 714 -30.44 -0.22 -8.95
N GLY A 715 -29.69 0.66 -9.63
CA GLY A 715 -28.91 1.73 -9.03
C GLY A 715 -27.62 1.26 -8.39
N PHE A 716 -27.29 1.83 -7.23
CA PHE A 716 -26.01 1.68 -6.58
C PHE A 716 -26.09 0.85 -5.29
N LYS A 717 -25.07 0.04 -5.01
CA LYS A 717 -25.03 -0.86 -3.85
C LYS A 717 -23.71 -0.75 -3.09
N VAL A 718 -23.78 -0.90 -1.77
CA VAL A 718 -22.60 -1.01 -0.89
C VAL A 718 -22.63 -2.36 -0.20
N ILE A 719 -21.52 -3.09 -0.32
CA ILE A 719 -21.35 -4.46 0.19
C ILE A 719 -20.16 -4.47 1.13
N GLN A 720 -20.36 -4.96 2.36
CA GLN A 720 -19.26 -5.24 3.27
C GLN A 720 -18.61 -6.56 2.87
N LEU A 721 -17.31 -6.54 2.56
CA LEU A 721 -16.56 -7.74 2.18
C LEU A 721 -15.86 -8.37 3.38
N THR A 722 -15.40 -7.56 4.34
CA THR A 722 -14.75 -8.06 5.56
C THR A 722 -15.15 -7.26 6.79
N SER A 723 -15.30 -7.96 7.92
CA SER A 723 -15.43 -7.31 9.23
C SER A 723 -14.92 -8.20 10.36
N PRO A 724 -14.63 -7.62 11.54
CA PRO A 724 -14.28 -8.37 12.74
C PRO A 724 -15.27 -9.46 13.16
N GLU A 725 -16.57 -9.28 12.91
CA GLU A 725 -17.59 -10.27 13.28
C GLU A 725 -17.83 -11.35 12.22
N SER A 726 -17.57 -11.07 10.94
CA SER A 726 -17.98 -11.94 9.82
C SER A 726 -16.84 -12.71 9.18
N VAL A 727 -15.59 -12.27 9.39
CA VAL A 727 -14.39 -12.84 8.77
C VAL A 727 -13.32 -13.06 9.85
N PRO A 728 -13.17 -14.32 10.34
CA PRO A 728 -11.98 -14.73 11.07
C PRO A 728 -10.72 -14.34 10.29
N GLY A 729 -9.74 -13.76 10.96
CA GLY A 729 -8.51 -13.33 10.29
C GLY A 729 -8.64 -12.09 9.39
N ASN A 730 -9.70 -11.26 9.50
CA ASN A 730 -9.86 -10.01 8.73
C ASN A 730 -8.65 -9.03 8.76
N TYR A 731 -7.72 -9.22 9.68
CA TYR A 731 -6.46 -8.48 9.80
C TYR A 731 -5.25 -9.19 9.16
N GLY A 732 -5.49 -10.19 8.32
CA GLY A 732 -4.47 -10.81 7.47
C GLY A 732 -4.26 -10.06 6.17
N PHE A 733 -3.33 -10.57 5.37
CA PHE A 733 -3.08 -10.06 4.03
C PHE A 733 -4.20 -10.43 3.05
N SER A 734 -4.67 -11.68 3.06
CA SER A 734 -5.66 -12.22 2.13
C SER A 734 -6.87 -12.81 2.88
N PRO A 735 -7.57 -12.04 3.74
CA PRO A 735 -8.75 -12.56 4.41
C PRO A 735 -9.80 -12.96 3.37
N THR A 736 -10.45 -14.11 3.57
CA THR A 736 -11.50 -14.57 2.66
C THR A 736 -12.71 -13.64 2.74
N PRO A 737 -13.13 -13.00 1.63
CA PRO A 737 -14.29 -12.12 1.64
C PRO A 737 -15.56 -12.87 2.02
N ASN A 738 -16.40 -12.23 2.84
CA ASN A 738 -17.74 -12.68 3.19
C ASN A 738 -18.73 -11.55 2.86
N PRO A 739 -19.19 -11.46 1.59
CA PRO A 739 -19.96 -10.33 1.09
C PRO A 739 -21.34 -10.23 1.76
N GLN A 740 -21.68 -9.03 2.23
CA GLN A 740 -22.99 -8.70 2.81
C GLN A 740 -23.50 -7.37 2.27
N LEU A 741 -24.71 -7.37 1.70
CA LEU A 741 -25.36 -6.13 1.22
C LEU A 741 -25.79 -5.29 2.44
N ILE A 742 -25.18 -4.13 2.60
CA ILE A 742 -25.38 -3.24 3.76
C ILE A 742 -26.15 -1.97 3.44
N ALA A 743 -26.07 -1.48 2.20
CA ALA A 743 -26.79 -0.28 1.77
C ALA A 743 -27.11 -0.27 0.27
N THR A 744 -28.11 0.50 -0.14
CA THR A 744 -28.57 0.64 -1.53
C THR A 744 -29.03 2.06 -1.80
N HIS A 745 -28.75 2.59 -2.99
CA HIS A 745 -29.33 3.83 -3.49
C HIS A 745 -29.96 3.58 -4.86
N HIS A 746 -31.18 4.08 -5.07
CA HIS A 746 -31.84 4.02 -6.37
C HIS A 746 -31.49 5.26 -7.18
N THR A 747 -30.80 5.09 -8.30
CA THR A 747 -30.53 6.18 -9.26
C THR A 747 -31.71 6.34 -10.21
N HIS A 748 -31.92 7.54 -10.74
CA HIS A 748 -32.99 7.77 -11.73
C HIS A 748 -32.76 7.01 -13.04
N GLU A 749 -31.51 6.96 -13.46
CA GLU A 749 -31.05 6.26 -14.66
C GLU A 749 -30.13 5.09 -14.30
N PRO A 750 -29.91 4.10 -15.19
CA PRO A 750 -29.07 2.96 -14.88
C PRO A 750 -27.65 3.36 -14.45
N ALA A 751 -27.19 2.83 -13.32
CA ALA A 751 -25.83 3.01 -12.83
C ALA A 751 -24.86 2.14 -13.65
N LEU A 752 -23.88 2.77 -14.31
CA LEU A 752 -22.96 2.11 -15.24
C LEU A 752 -21.53 2.00 -14.71
N ALA A 753 -21.10 2.93 -13.86
CA ALA A 753 -19.71 3.00 -13.40
C ALA A 753 -19.59 3.53 -11.97
N VAL A 754 -18.51 3.18 -11.29
CA VAL A 754 -18.14 3.72 -9.98
C VAL A 754 -16.71 4.25 -10.07
N ALA A 755 -16.48 5.49 -9.60
CA ALA A 755 -15.13 6.03 -9.53
C ALA A 755 -14.26 5.17 -8.61
N GLU A 756 -12.99 5.01 -8.95
CA GLU A 756 -12.04 4.41 -8.02
C GLU A 756 -11.81 5.31 -6.79
N GLY A 757 -11.54 4.68 -5.65
CA GLY A 757 -11.10 5.40 -4.45
C GLY A 757 -9.70 6.00 -4.63
N LEU A 758 -9.36 7.00 -3.83
CA LEU A 758 -8.01 7.58 -3.80
C LEU A 758 -6.99 6.47 -3.50
N GLU A 759 -6.01 6.26 -4.38
CA GLU A 759 -4.90 5.32 -4.18
C GLU A 759 -4.17 5.65 -2.88
N ARG A 760 -3.79 4.69 -2.03
CA ARG A 760 -3.06 5.00 -0.76
C ARG A 760 -1.85 4.15 -0.47
N ASP A 761 -1.75 2.97 -1.06
CA ASP A 761 -0.65 2.01 -0.85
C ASP A 761 0.39 1.99 -1.96
N ARG A 762 0.39 3.02 -2.82
CA ARG A 762 1.32 3.15 -3.92
C ARG A 762 2.34 4.26 -3.66
N ALA A 763 3.61 3.94 -3.85
CA ALA A 763 4.70 4.92 -3.83
C ALA A 763 5.46 5.01 -5.16
N VAL A 764 5.31 3.99 -6.00
CA VAL A 764 5.92 3.89 -7.33
C VAL A 764 4.93 3.27 -8.31
N ASP A 765 4.99 3.64 -9.60
CA ASP A 765 4.27 2.94 -10.65
C ASP A 765 5.04 1.72 -11.22
N GLU A 766 4.40 1.00 -12.13
CA GLU A 766 4.94 -0.21 -12.78
C GLU A 766 6.19 0.07 -13.64
N SER A 767 6.49 1.33 -13.93
CA SER A 767 7.69 1.76 -14.65
C SER A 767 8.77 2.35 -13.74
N GLY A 768 8.60 2.26 -12.41
CA GLY A 768 9.58 2.74 -11.45
C GLY A 768 9.54 4.25 -11.23
N ASN A 769 8.50 4.95 -11.68
CA ASN A 769 8.32 6.37 -11.46
C ASN A 769 7.71 6.62 -10.08
N GLN A 770 8.32 7.51 -9.30
CA GLN A 770 7.88 7.85 -7.96
C GLN A 770 6.58 8.69 -8.00
N VAL A 771 5.54 8.22 -7.29
CA VAL A 771 4.23 8.90 -7.17
C VAL A 771 3.97 9.51 -5.78
N SER A 772 4.76 9.13 -4.77
CA SER A 772 4.63 9.61 -3.39
C SER A 772 5.95 10.15 -2.83
N ILE A 773 5.92 11.02 -1.83
CA ILE A 773 7.14 11.60 -1.23
C ILE A 773 7.80 10.62 -0.24
N PHE A 774 9.13 10.63 -0.22
CA PHE A 774 9.94 10.03 0.85
C PHE A 774 10.52 11.14 1.71
N GLY A 775 10.31 11.08 3.02
CA GLY A 775 10.68 12.14 3.97
C GLY A 775 12.15 12.11 4.43
N ARG A 776 13.02 11.41 3.70
CA ARG A 776 14.44 11.20 4.04
C ARG A 776 15.30 11.61 2.86
N LEU A 777 16.40 12.30 3.12
CA LEU A 777 17.31 12.74 2.06
C LEU A 777 17.87 11.54 1.30
N GLY A 778 17.66 11.47 -0.01
CA GLY A 778 18.04 10.32 -0.86
C GLY A 778 17.18 9.06 -0.68
N GLY A 779 16.22 9.08 0.25
CA GLY A 779 15.25 8.00 0.41
C GLY A 779 14.26 7.99 -0.74
N ARG A 780 13.94 6.82 -1.28
CA ARG A 780 13.11 6.66 -2.49
C ARG A 780 12.54 5.25 -2.62
N PRO A 781 11.50 5.03 -3.45
CA PRO A 781 11.11 3.67 -3.80
C PRO A 781 12.18 3.00 -4.69
N LEU A 782 12.03 1.70 -4.94
CA LEU A 782 12.83 0.99 -5.92
C LEU A 782 12.49 1.51 -7.33
N ASN A 783 13.51 1.65 -8.20
CA ASN A 783 13.26 1.89 -9.62
C ASN A 783 12.95 0.57 -10.36
N LEU A 784 12.58 0.67 -11.65
CA LEU A 784 12.22 -0.51 -12.44
C LEU A 784 13.33 -1.56 -12.52
N GLU A 785 14.58 -1.15 -12.75
CA GLU A 785 15.72 -2.06 -12.87
C GLU A 785 15.98 -2.80 -11.54
N GLU A 786 15.86 -2.10 -10.42
CA GLU A 786 15.99 -2.66 -9.08
C GLU A 786 14.86 -3.65 -8.78
N MET A 787 13.61 -3.30 -9.10
CA MET A 787 12.46 -4.22 -8.95
C MET A 787 12.64 -5.46 -9.83
N GLN A 788 12.95 -5.30 -11.11
CA GLN A 788 13.13 -6.42 -12.04
C GLN A 788 14.21 -7.41 -11.58
N LYS A 789 15.31 -6.92 -10.99
CA LYS A 789 16.34 -7.81 -10.42
C LYS A 789 15.83 -8.72 -9.29
N LEU A 790 14.69 -8.41 -8.68
CA LEU A 790 14.07 -9.23 -7.63
C LEU A 790 13.17 -10.34 -8.19
N PHE A 791 12.70 -10.26 -9.43
CA PHE A 791 11.76 -11.24 -10.00
C PHE A 791 12.05 -11.67 -11.45
N VAL A 792 13.11 -11.16 -12.07
CA VAL A 792 13.56 -11.48 -13.42
C VAL A 792 15.05 -11.77 -13.40
N ASN A 793 15.46 -12.85 -14.07
CA ASN A 793 16.86 -13.21 -14.23
C ASN A 793 17.52 -12.44 -15.41
N GLN A 794 18.82 -12.64 -15.60
CA GLN A 794 19.58 -11.99 -16.68
C GLN A 794 19.10 -12.37 -18.09
N GLN A 795 18.35 -13.47 -18.23
CA GLN A 795 17.75 -13.93 -19.48
C GLN A 795 16.36 -13.35 -19.72
N GLY A 796 15.85 -12.47 -18.85
CA GLY A 796 14.51 -11.90 -18.98
C GLY A 796 13.38 -12.86 -18.54
N GLN A 797 13.72 -13.97 -17.89
CA GLN A 797 12.73 -14.95 -17.41
C GLN A 797 12.43 -14.71 -15.94
N VAL A 798 11.21 -15.07 -15.53
CA VAL A 798 10.77 -14.96 -14.14
C VAL A 798 11.68 -15.79 -13.24
N TYR A 799 12.30 -15.11 -12.28
CA TYR A 799 13.17 -15.69 -11.26
C TYR A 799 12.32 -16.12 -10.06
N LYS A 800 12.36 -17.41 -9.74
CA LYS A 800 11.59 -18.02 -8.65
C LYS A 800 12.49 -18.59 -7.56
N VAL A 801 11.99 -18.60 -6.32
CA VAL A 801 12.74 -19.05 -5.14
C VAL A 801 11.98 -20.07 -4.29
N LYS A 802 12.75 -20.85 -3.51
CA LYS A 802 12.30 -21.61 -2.35
C LYS A 802 12.87 -20.99 -1.07
N ASN A 803 12.22 -21.24 0.06
CA ASN A 803 12.70 -20.81 1.39
C ASN A 803 13.72 -21.79 2.01
N GLU A 804 14.01 -22.90 1.33
CA GLU A 804 15.00 -23.90 1.73
C GLU A 804 16.15 -23.93 0.70
N PRO A 805 17.39 -24.22 1.11
CA PRO A 805 18.51 -24.38 0.19
C PRO A 805 18.30 -25.57 -0.77
N GLU A 806 18.52 -25.36 -2.07
CA GLU A 806 18.44 -26.43 -3.08
C GLU A 806 19.78 -27.14 -3.34
N THR A 807 20.87 -26.47 -3.00
CA THR A 807 22.24 -26.94 -3.20
C THR A 807 22.91 -27.14 -1.84
N ALA A 808 23.90 -28.03 -1.76
CA ALA A 808 24.75 -28.10 -0.58
C ALA A 808 25.59 -26.82 -0.44
N PRO A 809 25.93 -26.38 0.78
CA PRO A 809 26.88 -25.30 0.95
C PRO A 809 28.21 -25.69 0.29
N VAL A 810 28.91 -24.70 -0.26
CA VAL A 810 30.30 -24.91 -0.69
C VAL A 810 31.09 -25.29 0.55
N GLU A 811 31.56 -26.53 0.58
CA GLU A 811 32.56 -26.95 1.57
C GLU A 811 33.81 -26.11 1.32
N THR A 812 34.17 -25.26 2.28
CA THR A 812 35.53 -24.72 2.31
C THR A 812 36.48 -25.90 2.37
N ALA A 813 37.23 -26.11 1.28
CA ALA A 813 38.40 -26.96 1.32
C ALA A 813 39.36 -26.39 2.37
N GLY A 814 39.30 -26.94 3.58
CA GLY A 814 40.25 -26.82 4.67
C GLY A 814 40.86 -25.43 4.86
N VAL A 815 40.15 -24.54 5.54
CA VAL A 815 40.87 -23.59 6.42
C VAL A 815 41.15 -24.38 7.68
N SER A 816 42.43 -24.64 7.96
CA SER A 816 42.82 -25.38 9.16
C SER A 816 42.32 -24.64 10.41
N LYS A 817 42.02 -25.38 11.48
CA LYS A 817 41.66 -24.78 12.77
C LYS A 817 42.70 -23.74 13.24
N GLU A 818 43.96 -23.92 12.83
CA GLU A 818 45.10 -23.04 13.12
C GLU A 818 45.06 -21.72 12.31
N GLU A 819 44.70 -21.75 11.03
CA GLU A 819 44.45 -20.53 10.24
C GLU A 819 43.21 -19.78 10.73
N TRP A 820 42.25 -20.51 11.32
CA TRP A 820 41.06 -19.95 11.94
C TRP A 820 41.32 -19.32 13.31
N GLU A 821 42.14 -19.95 14.16
CA GLU A 821 42.58 -19.37 15.44
C GLU A 821 43.48 -18.14 15.22
N ALA A 822 44.28 -18.10 14.16
CA ALA A 822 45.07 -16.92 13.78
C ALA A 822 44.24 -15.71 13.30
N LEU A 823 42.95 -15.91 12.97
CA LEU A 823 42.00 -14.84 12.66
C LEU A 823 41.17 -14.40 13.89
N LYS A 824 41.29 -15.11 15.03
CA LYS A 824 40.64 -14.76 16.30
C LYS A 824 41.47 -13.82 17.18
N ASP A 825 42.78 -13.78 16.98
CA ASP A 825 43.70 -12.79 17.58
C ASP A 825 43.75 -11.49 16.73
#